data_AF-A0A520KG21-F1
#
_entry.id   AF-A0A520KG21-F1
#
_cell.length_a   1.000
_cell.length_b   1.000
_cell.length_c   1.000
_cell.angle_alpha   90.00
_cell.angle_beta   90.00
_cell.angle_gamma   90.00
#
_symmetry.space_group_name_H-M   'P 1'
#
loop_
_entity.id
_entity.type
_entity.pdbx_description
1 polymer ?
#
loop_
_entity_poly.entity_id
_entity_poly.type
_entity_poly.pdbx_seq_one_letter_code
_entity_poly.pdbx_strand_id
1 'polypeptide(L)'
;MICDIDTQKYFSDLINHVDKLYEIANKARSKGLDPETYVEIYKAEDLAARVEGLIGISGIGERIRELKEKLSREEVAFKIIEDIINGKFGKFDDEVAADKALRVALAIMTEGITAAPLQGIEKVKIKKNSDGSKYLAIYYAGPMRSAGGTEQALTVLFGDYIRILLHLDRYKITNEEIGRFIEELRLYERKVGRFQYHPSDDDLRRILNYLPIEVTGPPTDKYQVSVYRNLERIETNYVRGGALRVVNDGIYGKAEKLRKIVEKIGLDWSWLNVKSKKSEENQGKIQPDDKYLVDVVGGRPIFSHPSRFGGFRLRYGRARNTGLAAVGINPATMIILESFIAVGTQLRVERPGKSATITPVDTIEGPIVKLKNGDVIRVENIEIAKRVKDDIEEILFLGDMLIAVGEFLENNHRLMPAGYCEEIWAEELRRKIEGNIEKIAMELSISIERLKEFIENPLLCKPNEEEALIISRKLGIPLHPRYTYFWENISIEELKILQEWLGNIRDYSEVPLKNESLKRILEKICIPHKYNKERNSIIFEDKKIIEALFSFNNNPNNEEINDSIEYLSRCCGIKIKAKGRSFIGARMGRPEKAKERVMKPPVHVIFPVGLSGGSQRDIVKAMQLGGFEVEIVLKKCPKCNVVVYENICRKCNSRTIQFYYCPNCGNYYEVDTCRKCGTKTIPFNKRMISIDNFFEKLSKFGISKNSVIKGVKGLTNTKKIPEIIEKGILRYKHKVFIYKDGTIRYDITNAPLTHFKPSEIGVSIEKLRELGYTKDYKGNELKHEDQILELKVQDIIIPESCAKYLYRVANYVDELLKEVYDLEPFYKLSSYKDLIGHLVIGLAPHTSAGVIGRIIGFTKASVCYAHPFWHSAKRRNCDGDEDAIMLALQALIDFSKHYLPEKIGGLMDAPLVLTTIIDPSEVDDECHNIEAMERLPLEFYSLCEEYSEPSEVLEFIDIIKKRLGGQNQYINLHFSIFNNNIANGPLVTEYDKIRNMEEKVRKQLYLAMKIRAVNAEDVAERLLKHHFIPDLAGNFRAFLTQKFRCVRCGTKYRRIPLKGRCLKCNNELVLSVHEKNISKYLNIAYFLSKEFNLDNFMKQEIELIERSLNNLIKSKKEISLDKFISQ
;
A
#
# COMPACT_ATOMS: atom_id res chain seq x y z
N MET A 1 6.00 -19.38 -24.00
CA MET A 1 5.66 -19.32 -22.57
C MET A 1 5.35 -20.74 -22.10
N ILE A 2 5.91 -21.20 -20.98
CA ILE A 2 5.66 -22.55 -20.46
C ILE A 2 4.40 -22.50 -19.59
N CYS A 3 3.26 -22.90 -20.12
CA CYS A 3 1.99 -22.96 -19.39
C CYS A 3 1.04 -23.99 -20.04
N ASP A 4 -0.01 -24.37 -19.32
CA ASP A 4 -1.06 -25.26 -19.83
C ASP A 4 -1.88 -24.62 -20.96
N ILE A 5 -2.64 -25.44 -21.68
CA ILE A 5 -3.40 -25.04 -22.87
C ILE A 5 -4.48 -24.00 -22.55
N ASP A 6 -5.16 -24.12 -21.40
CA ASP A 6 -6.23 -23.19 -21.01
C ASP A 6 -5.66 -21.81 -20.67
N THR A 7 -4.47 -21.77 -20.06
CA THR A 7 -3.72 -20.53 -19.81
C THR A 7 -3.22 -19.90 -21.10
N GLN A 8 -2.71 -20.68 -22.06
CA GLN A 8 -2.30 -20.17 -23.38
C GLN A 8 -3.47 -19.54 -24.13
N LYS A 9 -4.64 -20.20 -24.12
CA LYS A 9 -5.87 -19.67 -24.71
C LYS A 9 -6.30 -18.37 -24.04
N TYR A 10 -6.27 -18.33 -22.71
CA TYR A 10 -6.60 -17.13 -21.94
C TYR A 10 -5.71 -15.93 -22.32
N PHE A 11 -4.39 -16.10 -22.42
CA PHE A 11 -3.49 -15.02 -22.83
C PHE A 11 -3.72 -14.59 -24.28
N SER A 12 -3.98 -15.55 -25.18
CA SER A 12 -4.30 -15.26 -26.58
C SER A 12 -5.57 -14.41 -26.69
N ASP A 13 -6.62 -14.74 -25.93
CA ASP A 13 -7.87 -13.98 -25.88
C ASP A 13 -7.64 -12.56 -25.34
N LEU A 14 -6.81 -12.39 -24.31
CA LEU A 14 -6.45 -11.07 -23.81
C LEU A 14 -5.68 -10.23 -24.83
N ILE A 15 -4.68 -10.80 -25.51
CA ILE A 15 -3.92 -10.11 -26.57
C ILE A 15 -4.87 -9.63 -27.68
N ASN A 16 -5.74 -10.52 -28.17
CA ASN A 16 -6.70 -10.19 -29.22
C ASN A 16 -7.62 -9.02 -28.83
N HIS A 17 -8.09 -8.99 -27.59
CA HIS A 17 -8.86 -7.87 -27.07
C HIS A 17 -8.05 -6.58 -26.96
N VAL A 18 -6.80 -6.65 -26.48
CA VAL A 18 -5.89 -5.49 -26.42
C VAL A 18 -5.67 -4.93 -27.83
N ASP A 19 -5.39 -5.78 -28.81
CA ASP A 19 -5.12 -5.36 -30.19
C ASP A 19 -6.34 -4.65 -30.82
N LYS A 20 -7.54 -5.17 -30.57
CA LYS A 20 -8.79 -4.51 -30.97
C LYS A 20 -8.92 -3.10 -30.36
N LEU A 21 -8.54 -2.92 -29.10
CA LEU A 21 -8.57 -1.60 -28.45
C LEU A 21 -7.55 -0.64 -29.07
N TYR A 22 -6.34 -1.12 -29.36
CA TYR A 22 -5.31 -0.33 -30.05
C TYR A 22 -5.75 0.06 -31.47
N GLU A 23 -6.41 -0.84 -32.20
CA GLU A 23 -6.94 -0.54 -33.54
C GLU A 23 -7.96 0.61 -33.49
N ILE A 24 -8.93 0.56 -32.59
CA ILE A 24 -9.95 1.61 -32.42
C ILE A 24 -9.30 2.92 -32.00
N ALA A 25 -8.39 2.87 -31.02
CA ALA A 25 -7.70 4.07 -30.53
C ALA A 25 -6.84 4.72 -31.60
N ASN A 26 -6.11 3.94 -32.42
CA ASN A 26 -5.34 4.46 -33.54
C ASN A 26 -6.24 5.06 -34.63
N LYS A 27 -7.40 4.45 -34.94
CA LYS A 27 -8.40 5.05 -35.84
C LYS A 27 -8.87 6.42 -35.32
N ALA A 28 -9.18 6.53 -34.04
CA ALA A 28 -9.56 7.81 -33.42
C ALA A 28 -8.42 8.84 -33.51
N ARG A 29 -7.19 8.47 -33.13
CA ARG A 29 -6.01 9.35 -33.15
C ARG A 29 -5.64 9.80 -34.57
N SER A 30 -5.82 8.96 -35.58
CA SER A 30 -5.51 9.27 -36.98
C SER A 30 -6.31 10.44 -37.53
N LYS A 31 -7.48 10.76 -36.93
CA LYS A 31 -8.27 11.96 -37.24
C LYS A 31 -7.51 13.27 -36.97
N GLY A 32 -6.43 13.21 -36.19
CA GLY A 32 -5.51 14.32 -35.99
C GLY A 32 -6.03 15.44 -35.08
N LEU A 33 -7.04 15.14 -34.25
CA LEU A 33 -7.60 16.09 -33.27
C LEU A 33 -6.74 16.17 -32.00
N ASP A 34 -6.06 15.08 -31.64
CA ASP A 34 -5.16 14.98 -30.48
C ASP A 34 -3.73 15.47 -30.79
N PRO A 35 -2.89 15.69 -29.76
CA PRO A 35 -1.50 16.12 -29.94
C PRO A 35 -0.71 15.24 -30.90
N GLU A 36 -0.87 13.92 -30.81
CA GLU A 36 -0.28 12.93 -31.72
C GLU A 36 -1.35 12.17 -32.52
N THR A 37 -0.95 11.65 -33.67
CA THR A 37 -1.82 10.90 -34.61
C THR A 37 -1.85 9.39 -34.37
N TYR A 38 -1.11 8.93 -33.37
CA TYR A 38 -1.01 7.53 -32.97
C TYR A 38 -1.17 7.42 -31.44
N VAL A 39 -1.40 6.20 -30.95
CA VAL A 39 -1.47 5.92 -29.51
C VAL A 39 -0.09 6.07 -28.87
N GLU A 40 -0.01 6.89 -27.82
CA GLU A 40 1.28 7.24 -27.17
C GLU A 40 1.70 6.28 -26.04
N ILE A 41 0.80 5.37 -25.62
CA ILE A 41 1.07 4.32 -24.62
C ILE A 41 1.71 3.13 -25.35
N TYR A 42 3.00 2.89 -25.10
CA TYR A 42 3.75 1.85 -25.77
C TYR A 42 3.31 0.45 -25.31
N LYS A 43 2.91 -0.41 -26.24
CA LYS A 43 2.55 -1.80 -25.95
C LYS A 43 3.83 -2.62 -25.71
N ALA A 44 3.92 -3.29 -24.58
CA ALA A 44 5.04 -4.18 -24.26
C ALA A 44 4.55 -5.59 -23.88
N GLU A 45 5.27 -6.59 -24.37
CA GLU A 45 4.99 -8.01 -24.13
C GLU A 45 5.82 -8.56 -22.97
N ASP A 46 7.04 -8.05 -22.78
CA ASP A 46 8.01 -8.53 -21.80
C ASP A 46 8.89 -7.39 -21.25
N LEU A 47 9.74 -7.72 -20.28
CA LEU A 47 10.73 -6.81 -19.69
C LEU A 47 11.59 -6.12 -20.75
N ALA A 48 12.08 -6.88 -21.72
CA ALA A 48 12.94 -6.39 -22.78
C ALA A 48 12.23 -5.27 -23.59
N ALA A 49 10.99 -5.51 -24.01
CA ALA A 49 10.17 -4.52 -24.71
C ALA A 49 9.86 -3.32 -23.82
N ARG A 50 9.63 -3.51 -22.50
CA ARG A 50 9.44 -2.39 -21.57
C ARG A 50 10.67 -1.50 -21.50
N VAL A 51 11.87 -2.09 -21.33
CA VAL A 51 13.13 -1.34 -21.27
C VAL A 51 13.40 -0.60 -22.58
N GLU A 52 13.24 -1.27 -23.72
CA GLU A 52 13.41 -0.66 -25.03
C GLU A 52 12.42 0.48 -25.28
N GLY A 53 11.14 0.28 -24.96
CA GLY A 53 10.09 1.29 -25.12
C GLY A 53 10.25 2.50 -24.18
N LEU A 54 10.81 2.31 -22.99
CA LEU A 54 11.09 3.41 -22.05
C LEU A 54 12.32 4.22 -22.44
N ILE A 55 13.42 3.55 -22.78
CA ILE A 55 14.71 4.20 -23.01
C ILE A 55 14.88 4.65 -24.47
N GLY A 56 14.30 3.93 -25.43
CA GLY A 56 14.36 4.26 -26.85
C GLY A 56 15.69 3.92 -27.53
N ILE A 57 16.40 2.88 -27.08
CA ILE A 57 17.60 2.35 -27.75
C ILE A 57 17.20 1.11 -28.54
N SER A 58 17.22 1.20 -29.86
CA SER A 58 16.82 0.11 -30.76
C SER A 58 17.72 -1.11 -30.63
N GLY A 59 17.11 -2.30 -30.61
CA GLY A 59 17.81 -3.59 -30.59
C GLY A 59 18.29 -4.04 -29.20
N ILE A 60 18.09 -3.21 -28.16
CA ILE A 60 18.48 -3.57 -26.80
C ILE A 60 17.59 -4.65 -26.22
N GLY A 61 16.30 -4.66 -26.59
CA GLY A 61 15.35 -5.67 -26.12
C GLY A 61 15.76 -7.08 -26.55
N GLU A 62 16.13 -7.27 -27.81
CA GLU A 62 16.62 -8.56 -28.33
C GLU A 62 17.84 -9.07 -27.56
N ARG A 63 18.81 -8.18 -27.28
CA ARG A 63 20.00 -8.54 -26.51
C ARG A 63 19.67 -8.89 -25.06
N ILE A 64 18.73 -8.19 -24.43
CA ILE A 64 18.28 -8.51 -23.07
C ILE A 64 17.65 -9.92 -23.04
N ARG A 65 16.82 -10.28 -24.03
CA ARG A 65 16.23 -11.63 -24.14
C ARG A 65 17.30 -12.71 -24.24
N GLU A 66 18.27 -12.51 -25.13
CA GLU A 66 19.39 -13.45 -25.34
C GLU A 66 20.19 -13.70 -24.04
N LEU A 67 20.46 -12.64 -23.28
CA LEU A 67 21.24 -12.74 -22.04
C LEU A 67 20.44 -13.35 -20.88
N LYS A 68 19.13 -13.07 -20.81
CA LYS A 68 18.25 -13.56 -19.73
C LYS A 68 18.12 -15.08 -19.71
N GLU A 69 18.33 -15.76 -20.84
CA GLU A 69 18.32 -17.23 -20.91
C GLU A 69 19.48 -17.87 -20.12
N LYS A 70 20.58 -17.15 -19.90
CA LYS A 70 21.83 -17.70 -19.34
C LYS A 70 22.32 -17.03 -18.06
N LEU A 71 21.90 -15.79 -17.83
CA LEU A 71 22.44 -14.91 -16.79
C LEU A 71 21.36 -14.44 -15.81
N SER A 72 21.74 -14.14 -14.57
CA SER A 72 20.84 -13.48 -13.62
C SER A 72 20.56 -12.03 -14.05
N ARG A 73 19.48 -11.45 -13.51
CA ARG A 73 19.04 -10.09 -13.84
C ARG A 73 20.16 -9.05 -13.64
N GLU A 74 20.92 -9.18 -12.55
CA GLU A 74 22.08 -8.33 -12.25
C GLU A 74 23.17 -8.49 -13.31
N GLU A 75 23.51 -9.74 -13.66
CA GLU A 75 24.54 -10.05 -14.66
C GLU A 75 24.16 -9.53 -16.05
N VAL A 76 22.88 -9.65 -16.42
CA VAL A 76 22.33 -9.04 -17.65
C VAL A 76 22.57 -7.52 -17.63
N ALA A 77 22.27 -6.83 -16.52
CA ALA A 77 22.47 -5.39 -16.41
C ALA A 77 23.94 -4.99 -16.58
N PHE A 78 24.88 -5.71 -15.94
CA PHE A 78 26.33 -5.47 -16.11
C PHE A 78 26.79 -5.72 -17.55
N LYS A 79 26.33 -6.80 -18.19
CA LYS A 79 26.73 -7.10 -19.57
C LYS A 79 26.16 -6.10 -20.57
N ILE A 80 24.96 -5.60 -20.35
CA ILE A 80 24.36 -4.53 -21.17
C ILE A 80 25.11 -3.21 -21.01
N ILE A 81 25.61 -2.89 -19.80
CA ILE A 81 26.50 -1.73 -19.62
C ILE A 81 27.74 -1.88 -20.51
N GLU A 82 28.40 -3.03 -20.47
CA GLU A 82 29.59 -3.30 -21.30
C GLU A 82 29.28 -3.17 -22.80
N ASP A 83 28.17 -3.77 -23.26
CA ASP A 83 27.74 -3.70 -24.67
C ASP A 83 27.48 -2.24 -25.12
N ILE A 84 26.90 -1.39 -24.26
CA ILE A 84 26.65 0.04 -24.56
C ILE A 84 27.97 0.83 -24.61
N ILE A 85 28.85 0.67 -23.61
CA ILE A 85 30.13 1.39 -23.55
C ILE A 85 31.03 1.00 -24.72
N ASN A 86 31.04 -0.27 -25.12
CA ASN A 86 31.80 -0.77 -26.28
C ASN A 86 31.18 -0.39 -27.64
N GLY A 87 30.05 0.32 -27.64
CA GLY A 87 29.44 0.87 -28.86
C GLY A 87 28.61 -0.10 -29.69
N LYS A 88 28.16 -1.24 -29.13
CA LYS A 88 27.34 -2.25 -29.83
C LYS A 88 26.00 -1.69 -30.33
N PHE A 89 25.47 -0.68 -29.65
CA PHE A 89 24.20 0.00 -29.98
C PHE A 89 24.40 1.40 -30.58
N GLY A 90 25.57 1.64 -31.18
CA GLY A 90 26.01 2.95 -31.68
C GLY A 90 27.11 3.56 -30.80
N LYS A 91 27.98 4.37 -31.42
CA LYS A 91 29.03 5.10 -30.71
C LYS A 91 28.45 6.38 -30.12
N PHE A 92 28.70 6.60 -28.83
CA PHE A 92 28.31 7.81 -28.10
C PHE A 92 29.54 8.40 -27.42
N ASP A 93 29.51 9.70 -27.13
CA ASP A 93 30.50 10.32 -26.25
C ASP A 93 30.43 9.68 -24.85
N ASP A 94 31.55 9.62 -24.13
CA ASP A 94 31.67 8.93 -22.83
C ASP A 94 30.57 9.29 -21.83
N GLU A 95 30.22 10.59 -21.70
CA GLU A 95 29.14 11.03 -20.80
C GLU A 95 27.76 10.50 -21.22
N VAL A 96 27.49 10.48 -22.53
CA VAL A 96 26.22 10.01 -23.09
C VAL A 96 26.13 8.49 -23.01
N ALA A 97 27.24 7.79 -23.27
CA ALA A 97 27.35 6.35 -23.10
C ALA A 97 27.10 5.95 -21.64
N ALA A 98 27.74 6.66 -20.69
CA ALA A 98 27.56 6.44 -19.26
C ALA A 98 26.11 6.69 -18.79
N ASP A 99 25.49 7.79 -19.21
CA ASP A 99 24.09 8.09 -18.87
C ASP A 99 23.14 7.02 -19.40
N LYS A 100 23.28 6.62 -20.68
CA LYS A 100 22.45 5.56 -21.28
C LYS A 100 22.66 4.21 -20.61
N ALA A 101 23.91 3.80 -20.40
CA ALA A 101 24.25 2.54 -19.76
C ALA A 101 23.63 2.44 -18.36
N LEU A 102 23.76 3.51 -17.57
CA LEU A 102 23.19 3.56 -16.22
C LEU A 102 21.66 3.50 -16.23
N ARG A 103 20.99 4.22 -17.15
CA ARG A 103 19.53 4.21 -17.25
C ARG A 103 18.99 2.86 -17.69
N VAL A 104 19.63 2.20 -18.65
CA VAL A 104 19.22 0.86 -19.10
C VAL A 104 19.42 -0.16 -17.98
N ALA A 105 20.58 -0.15 -17.31
CA ALA A 105 20.84 -1.04 -16.19
C ALA A 105 19.82 -0.85 -15.07
N LEU A 106 19.51 0.41 -14.71
CA LEU A 106 18.46 0.70 -13.74
C LEU A 106 17.07 0.27 -14.23
N ALA A 107 16.77 0.41 -15.52
CA ALA A 107 15.51 -0.05 -16.10
C ALA A 107 15.36 -1.58 -16.00
N ILE A 108 16.43 -2.34 -16.27
CA ILE A 108 16.45 -3.79 -16.09
C ILE A 108 16.20 -4.16 -14.62
N MET A 109 16.92 -3.52 -13.69
CA MET A 109 16.77 -3.79 -12.25
C MET A 109 15.41 -3.38 -11.68
N THR A 110 14.76 -2.39 -12.28
CA THR A 110 13.41 -1.93 -11.88
C THR A 110 12.30 -2.48 -12.77
N GLU A 111 12.59 -3.56 -13.50
CA GLU A 111 11.67 -4.30 -14.38
C GLU A 111 11.01 -3.47 -15.49
N GLY A 112 11.56 -2.29 -15.79
CA GLY A 112 10.94 -1.33 -16.69
C GLY A 112 9.58 -0.82 -16.21
N ILE A 113 9.34 -0.83 -14.89
CA ILE A 113 8.05 -0.42 -14.30
C ILE A 113 8.11 1.00 -13.75
N THR A 114 9.24 1.40 -13.16
CA THR A 114 9.34 2.68 -12.45
C THR A 114 9.77 3.85 -13.32
N ALA A 115 9.47 5.07 -12.88
CA ALA A 115 9.96 6.28 -13.51
C ALA A 115 11.42 6.64 -13.12
N ALA A 116 12.09 5.85 -12.27
CA ALA A 116 13.44 6.14 -11.79
C ALA A 116 14.50 6.17 -12.91
N PRO A 117 14.52 5.24 -13.89
CA PRO A 117 15.40 5.34 -15.05
C PRO A 117 15.21 6.62 -15.87
N LEU A 118 13.99 7.18 -15.88
CA LEU A 118 13.66 8.37 -16.68
C LEU A 118 13.93 9.67 -15.94
N GLN A 119 13.53 9.77 -14.67
CA GLN A 119 13.55 11.03 -13.90
C GLN A 119 14.28 10.94 -12.56
N GLY A 120 14.70 9.74 -12.14
CA GLY A 120 15.51 9.56 -10.94
C GLY A 120 16.96 9.98 -11.16
N ILE A 121 17.47 9.80 -12.38
CA ILE A 121 18.77 10.30 -12.83
C ILE A 121 18.51 11.54 -13.71
N GLU A 122 18.96 12.72 -13.24
CA GLU A 122 18.87 13.96 -14.02
C GLU A 122 19.89 13.94 -15.17
N LYS A 123 21.16 13.63 -14.84
CA LYS A 123 22.28 13.57 -15.78
C LYS A 123 23.47 12.81 -15.17
N VAL A 124 24.37 12.37 -16.02
CA VAL A 124 25.71 11.86 -15.66
C VAL A 124 26.77 12.80 -16.23
N LYS A 125 27.84 13.06 -15.47
CA LYS A 125 28.93 13.97 -15.85
C LYS A 125 30.30 13.40 -15.51
N ILE A 126 31.31 13.77 -16.28
CA ILE A 126 32.71 13.51 -15.99
C ILE A 126 33.33 14.80 -15.43
N LYS A 127 33.77 14.76 -14.18
CA LYS A 127 34.35 15.90 -13.44
C LYS A 127 35.81 15.64 -13.11
N LYS A 128 36.49 16.61 -12.50
CA LYS A 128 37.90 16.52 -12.13
C LYS A 128 38.09 16.61 -10.61
N ASN A 129 38.95 15.76 -10.08
CA ASN A 129 39.45 15.83 -8.71
C ASN A 129 40.45 17.00 -8.55
N SER A 130 40.81 17.31 -7.31
CA SER A 130 41.81 18.35 -6.99
C SER A 130 43.20 18.08 -7.58
N ASP A 131 43.51 16.82 -7.89
CA ASP A 131 44.74 16.40 -8.58
C ASP A 131 44.62 16.40 -10.12
N GLY A 132 43.48 16.84 -10.67
CA GLY A 132 43.20 16.88 -12.10
C GLY A 132 42.70 15.58 -12.72
N SER A 133 42.71 14.47 -11.98
CA SER A 133 42.18 13.17 -12.45
C SER A 133 40.67 13.26 -12.73
N LYS A 134 40.19 12.57 -13.78
CA LYS A 134 38.78 12.58 -14.16
C LYS A 134 38.01 11.48 -13.41
N TYR A 135 36.81 11.77 -12.93
CA TYR A 135 35.93 10.82 -12.24
C TYR A 135 34.47 10.98 -12.69
N LEU A 136 33.62 10.01 -12.35
CA LEU A 136 32.20 10.01 -12.70
C LEU A 136 31.32 10.62 -11.60
N ALA A 137 30.37 11.48 -11.99
CA ALA A 137 29.38 12.10 -11.11
C ALA A 137 27.96 11.82 -11.60
N ILE A 138 27.10 11.34 -10.71
CA ILE A 138 25.69 11.02 -11.01
C ILE A 138 24.77 11.99 -10.26
N TYR A 139 23.87 12.65 -11.00
CA TYR A 139 22.92 13.62 -10.46
C TYR A 139 21.58 12.95 -10.19
N TYR A 140 21.32 12.61 -8.93
CA TYR A 140 20.08 11.97 -8.49
C TYR A 140 19.02 12.98 -8.09
N ALA A 141 17.82 12.83 -8.64
CA ALA A 141 16.67 13.65 -8.33
C ALA A 141 15.66 12.93 -7.41
N GLY A 142 14.69 13.69 -6.89
CA GLY A 142 13.67 13.17 -5.96
C GLY A 142 12.92 11.89 -6.41
N PRO A 143 12.57 11.72 -7.70
CA PRO A 143 11.91 10.50 -8.19
C PRO A 143 12.72 9.21 -8.01
N MET A 144 14.03 9.29 -7.72
CA MET A 144 14.87 8.12 -7.43
C MET A 144 14.34 7.29 -6.25
N ARG A 145 13.53 7.89 -5.36
CA ARG A 145 12.80 7.19 -4.30
C ARG A 145 11.98 6.00 -4.82
N SER A 146 11.44 6.09 -6.04
CA SER A 146 10.60 5.05 -6.65
C SER A 146 11.36 3.78 -7.03
N ALA A 147 12.69 3.84 -7.16
CA ALA A 147 13.50 2.69 -7.57
C ALA A 147 13.53 1.59 -6.51
N GLY A 148 13.43 1.93 -5.22
CA GLY A 148 13.78 1.05 -4.10
C GLY A 148 15.21 1.29 -3.60
N GLY A 149 15.49 0.92 -2.34
CA GLY A 149 16.80 1.14 -1.72
C GLY A 149 17.91 0.28 -2.34
N THR A 150 17.59 -0.96 -2.73
CA THR A 150 18.57 -1.86 -3.34
C THR A 150 18.97 -1.36 -4.73
N GLU A 151 18.01 -0.94 -5.54
CA GLU A 151 18.23 -0.42 -6.88
C GLU A 151 18.95 0.94 -6.84
N GLN A 152 18.67 1.77 -5.82
CA GLN A 152 19.45 2.97 -5.53
C GLN A 152 20.92 2.67 -5.22
N ALA A 153 21.19 1.63 -4.43
CA ALA A 153 22.56 1.23 -4.14
C ALA A 153 23.27 0.71 -5.41
N LEU A 154 22.55 -0.07 -6.22
CA LEU A 154 23.06 -0.63 -7.47
C LEU A 154 23.42 0.45 -8.50
N THR A 155 22.73 1.59 -8.56
CA THR A 155 23.17 2.67 -9.48
C THR A 155 24.55 3.21 -9.14
N VAL A 156 24.95 3.20 -7.87
CA VAL A 156 26.32 3.58 -7.48
C VAL A 156 27.32 2.51 -7.91
N LEU A 157 26.96 1.23 -7.75
CA LEU A 157 27.79 0.10 -8.19
C LEU A 157 27.95 0.07 -9.73
N PHE A 158 26.86 0.28 -10.47
CA PHE A 158 26.90 0.42 -11.93
C PHE A 158 27.75 1.63 -12.35
N GLY A 159 27.66 2.75 -11.64
CA GLY A 159 28.52 3.90 -11.89
C GLY A 159 30.01 3.61 -11.65
N ASP A 160 30.35 2.83 -10.63
CA ASP A 160 31.72 2.34 -10.39
C ASP A 160 32.19 1.40 -11.51
N TYR A 161 31.31 0.53 -12.02
CA TYR A 161 31.66 -0.32 -13.15
C TYR A 161 31.86 0.48 -14.45
N ILE A 162 30.96 1.42 -14.75
CA ILE A 162 31.05 2.30 -15.91
C ILE A 162 32.34 3.13 -15.88
N ARG A 163 32.69 3.71 -14.73
CA ARG A 163 33.91 4.53 -14.61
C ARG A 163 35.19 3.71 -14.83
N ILE A 164 35.20 2.42 -14.45
CA ILE A 164 36.31 1.51 -14.75
C ILE A 164 36.40 1.24 -16.27
N LEU A 165 35.28 0.94 -16.92
CA LEU A 165 35.24 0.70 -18.38
C LEU A 165 35.67 1.92 -19.20
N LEU A 166 35.37 3.12 -18.71
CA LEU A 166 35.78 4.39 -19.33
C LEU A 166 37.18 4.87 -18.89
N HIS A 167 37.93 4.05 -18.15
CA HIS A 167 39.27 4.39 -17.63
C HIS A 167 39.33 5.69 -16.81
N LEU A 168 38.30 5.95 -16.01
CA LEU A 168 38.21 7.09 -15.08
C LEU A 168 38.74 6.71 -13.69
N ASP A 169 39.34 7.68 -13.01
CA ASP A 169 39.81 7.54 -11.64
C ASP A 169 38.64 7.54 -10.62
N ARG A 170 38.92 7.14 -9.38
CA ARG A 170 37.97 7.23 -8.27
C ARG A 170 37.70 8.69 -7.89
N TYR A 171 36.49 8.95 -7.43
CA TYR A 171 36.14 10.21 -6.78
C TYR A 171 36.92 10.37 -5.46
N LYS A 172 37.61 11.50 -5.31
CA LYS A 172 38.37 11.86 -4.11
C LYS A 172 37.62 12.99 -3.41
N ILE A 173 36.74 12.63 -2.47
CA ILE A 173 35.91 13.58 -1.72
C ILE A 173 36.75 14.41 -0.74
N THR A 174 36.41 15.69 -0.54
CA THR A 174 37.06 16.54 0.47
C THR A 174 36.31 16.53 1.81
N ASN A 175 37.00 16.90 2.90
CA ASN A 175 36.38 17.04 4.22
C ASN A 175 35.20 18.03 4.25
N GLU A 176 35.27 19.10 3.46
CA GLU A 176 34.19 20.08 3.33
C GLU A 176 32.96 19.48 2.64
N GLU A 177 33.16 18.64 1.62
CA GLU A 177 32.07 17.95 0.92
C GLU A 177 31.41 16.89 1.80
N ILE A 178 32.19 16.20 2.65
CA ILE A 178 31.65 15.29 3.67
C ILE A 178 30.81 16.06 4.69
N GLY A 179 31.37 17.15 5.23
CA GLY A 179 30.68 18.03 6.16
C GLY A 179 29.38 18.59 5.56
N ARG A 180 29.42 18.98 4.29
CA ARG A 180 28.26 19.42 3.51
C ARG A 180 27.19 18.34 3.43
N PHE A 181 27.56 17.09 3.11
CA PHE A 181 26.60 16.00 2.99
C PHE A 181 25.91 15.70 4.33
N ILE A 182 26.67 15.67 5.43
CA ILE A 182 26.13 15.46 6.78
C ILE A 182 25.20 16.60 7.18
N GLU A 183 25.60 17.86 6.93
CA GLU A 183 24.74 19.02 7.20
C GLU A 183 23.41 18.93 6.44
N GLU A 184 23.46 18.59 5.15
CA GLU A 184 22.26 18.40 4.32
C GLU A 184 21.36 17.29 4.87
N LEU A 185 21.94 16.14 5.27
CA LEU A 185 21.19 15.01 5.81
C LEU A 185 20.45 15.40 7.10
N ARG A 186 21.15 16.01 8.06
CA ARG A 186 20.57 16.45 9.34
C ARG A 186 19.57 17.58 9.15
N LEU A 187 19.75 18.43 8.14
CA LEU A 187 18.78 19.46 7.78
C LEU A 187 17.52 18.86 7.15
N TYR A 188 17.67 17.85 6.29
CA TYR A 188 16.57 17.10 5.69
C TYR A 188 15.72 16.40 6.75
N GLU A 189 16.35 15.67 7.68
CA GLU A 189 15.67 14.98 8.79
C GLU A 189 14.86 15.93 9.68
N ARG A 190 15.41 17.14 9.93
CA ARG A 190 14.76 18.16 10.77
C ARG A 190 13.64 18.94 10.07
N LYS A 191 13.72 19.15 8.76
CA LYS A 191 12.87 20.14 8.04
C LYS A 191 12.05 19.59 6.88
N VAL A 192 12.40 18.42 6.35
CA VAL A 192 11.76 17.84 5.17
C VAL A 192 11.05 16.53 5.53
N GLY A 193 11.77 15.56 6.09
CA GLY A 193 11.19 14.27 6.46
C GLY A 193 12.25 13.27 6.92
N ARG A 194 11.81 12.15 7.48
CA ARG A 194 12.69 11.07 7.95
C ARG A 194 13.09 10.13 6.81
N PHE A 195 14.30 9.58 6.92
CA PHE A 195 14.76 8.47 6.09
C PHE A 195 14.34 7.13 6.68
N GLN A 196 14.51 6.03 5.95
CA GLN A 196 14.24 4.70 6.47
C GLN A 196 15.30 4.28 7.49
N TYR A 197 16.55 4.71 7.27
CA TYR A 197 17.70 4.45 8.13
C TYR A 197 18.29 5.77 8.64
N HIS A 198 18.86 5.75 9.83
CA HIS A 198 19.41 6.93 10.51
C HIS A 198 20.87 6.64 10.93
N PRO A 199 21.82 6.71 9.99
CA PRO A 199 23.22 6.40 10.25
C PRO A 199 23.84 7.44 11.18
N SER A 200 24.83 7.00 11.97
CA SER A 200 25.67 7.89 12.74
C SER A 200 26.49 8.81 11.81
N ASP A 201 26.92 9.97 12.31
CA ASP A 201 27.80 10.85 11.54
C ASP A 201 29.11 10.14 11.14
N ASP A 202 29.63 9.25 12.00
CA ASP A 202 30.87 8.53 11.75
C ASP A 202 30.72 7.43 10.70
N ASP A 203 29.60 6.72 10.68
CA ASP A 203 29.28 5.78 9.60
C ASP A 203 29.16 6.50 8.26
N LEU A 204 28.53 7.67 8.23
CA LEU A 204 28.43 8.49 7.02
C LEU A 204 29.81 8.94 6.55
N ARG A 205 30.66 9.46 7.45
CA ARG A 205 32.03 9.87 7.10
C ARG A 205 32.80 8.70 6.48
N ARG A 206 32.71 7.52 7.09
CA ARG A 206 33.34 6.30 6.57
C ARG A 206 32.83 5.97 5.17
N ILE A 207 31.52 5.85 4.97
CA ILE A 207 30.94 5.52 3.66
C ILE A 207 31.35 6.54 2.60
N LEU A 208 31.18 7.84 2.89
CA LEU A 208 31.43 8.91 1.94
C LEU A 208 32.90 8.93 1.47
N ASN A 209 33.86 8.65 2.37
CA ASN A 209 35.28 8.58 2.04
C ASN A 209 35.64 7.48 1.03
N TYR A 210 34.87 6.40 0.97
CA TYR A 210 35.16 5.26 0.09
C TYR A 210 34.27 5.19 -1.15
N LEU A 211 33.36 6.15 -1.34
CA LEU A 211 32.52 6.18 -2.55
C LEU A 211 33.38 6.38 -3.80
N PRO A 212 33.34 5.45 -4.77
CA PRO A 212 34.21 5.52 -5.95
C PRO A 212 33.75 6.56 -6.98
N ILE A 213 32.53 7.07 -6.84
CA ILE A 213 31.91 8.07 -7.72
C ILE A 213 31.23 9.17 -6.88
N GLU A 214 31.01 10.33 -7.48
CA GLU A 214 30.27 11.40 -6.80
C GLU A 214 28.76 11.16 -6.87
N VAL A 215 28.14 11.01 -5.69
CA VAL A 215 26.68 10.95 -5.52
C VAL A 215 26.17 12.36 -5.24
N THR A 216 25.67 13.03 -6.27
CA THR A 216 25.20 14.43 -6.21
C THR A 216 23.80 14.57 -6.83
N GLY A 217 23.32 15.79 -7.06
CA GLY A 217 22.01 16.01 -7.67
C GLY A 217 21.51 17.45 -7.63
N PRO A 218 20.40 17.72 -8.33
CA PRO A 218 19.75 19.02 -8.29
C PRO A 218 19.15 19.30 -6.91
N PRO A 219 18.89 20.58 -6.58
CA PRO A 219 18.22 20.91 -5.34
C PRO A 219 16.79 20.38 -5.33
N THR A 220 16.45 19.55 -4.35
CA THR A 220 15.09 19.00 -4.20
C THR A 220 14.23 19.88 -3.31
N ASP A 221 14.86 20.55 -2.33
CA ASP A 221 14.18 21.29 -1.28
C ASP A 221 14.73 22.70 -1.15
N LYS A 222 13.89 23.65 -0.72
CA LYS A 222 14.23 25.09 -0.68
C LYS A 222 15.02 25.49 0.58
N TYR A 223 15.58 24.53 1.31
CA TYR A 223 16.39 24.80 2.50
C TYR A 223 17.84 24.96 2.11
N GLN A 224 18.45 26.08 2.50
CA GLN A 224 19.86 26.33 2.27
C GLN A 224 20.71 25.75 3.39
N VAL A 225 21.91 25.31 3.06
CA VAL A 225 22.96 25.02 4.04
C VAL A 225 23.57 26.31 4.59
N SER A 226 24.09 26.22 5.81
CA SER A 226 24.63 27.34 6.58
C SER A 226 26.15 27.37 6.51
N VAL A 227 26.82 26.23 6.73
CA VAL A 227 28.28 26.17 6.91
C VAL A 227 28.98 25.99 5.57
N TYR A 228 28.66 24.92 4.83
CA TYR A 228 29.43 24.52 3.65
C TYR A 228 28.81 25.06 2.34
N ARG A 229 28.94 26.37 2.09
CA ARG A 229 28.37 27.05 0.91
C ARG A 229 29.39 27.24 -0.20
N ASN A 230 28.92 27.27 -1.46
CA ASN A 230 29.69 27.59 -2.66
C ASN A 230 30.91 26.69 -2.88
N LEU A 231 30.79 25.39 -2.55
CA LEU A 231 31.84 24.41 -2.84
C LEU A 231 31.99 24.26 -4.37
N GLU A 232 33.23 24.23 -4.85
CA GLU A 232 33.57 24.26 -6.28
C GLU A 232 32.83 23.20 -7.10
N ARG A 233 32.73 21.98 -6.55
CA ARG A 233 32.10 20.83 -7.22
C ARG A 233 30.60 20.72 -6.95
N ILE A 234 29.98 21.56 -6.11
CA ILE A 234 28.56 21.47 -5.77
C ILE A 234 27.85 22.76 -6.20
N GLU A 235 27.07 22.69 -7.28
CA GLU A 235 26.51 23.86 -7.99
C GLU A 235 25.31 24.51 -7.27
N THR A 236 24.95 24.02 -6.08
CA THR A 236 23.80 24.51 -5.32
C THR A 236 24.14 24.64 -3.83
N ASN A 237 23.49 25.59 -3.17
CA ASN A 237 23.52 25.75 -1.71
C ASN A 237 22.30 25.17 -1.02
N TYR A 238 21.46 24.45 -1.76
CA TYR A 238 20.22 23.86 -1.25
C TYR A 238 20.35 22.35 -1.06
N VAL A 239 19.49 21.78 -0.24
CA VAL A 239 19.45 20.35 0.07
C VAL A 239 19.16 19.49 -1.17
N ARG A 240 19.96 18.43 -1.38
CA ARG A 240 19.92 17.49 -2.50
C ARG A 240 19.35 16.13 -2.07
N GLY A 241 18.07 16.09 -1.78
CA GLY A 241 17.38 14.91 -1.21
C GLY A 241 17.49 13.62 -2.03
N GLY A 242 17.68 13.69 -3.36
CA GLY A 242 17.93 12.51 -4.19
C GLY A 242 19.25 11.81 -3.83
N ALA A 243 20.34 12.57 -3.77
CA ALA A 243 21.66 12.09 -3.36
C ALA A 243 21.65 11.54 -1.93
N LEU A 244 21.01 12.25 -1.00
CA LEU A 244 20.89 11.82 0.39
C LEU A 244 20.22 10.45 0.53
N ARG A 245 19.17 10.18 -0.26
CA ARG A 245 18.47 8.88 -0.25
C ARG A 245 19.34 7.75 -0.76
N VAL A 246 20.05 7.97 -1.86
CA VAL A 246 20.91 6.93 -2.47
C VAL A 246 21.97 6.46 -1.48
N VAL A 247 22.62 7.38 -0.75
CA VAL A 247 23.61 7.00 0.26
C VAL A 247 22.94 6.38 1.49
N ASN A 248 21.88 6.99 2.00
CA ASN A 248 21.30 6.59 3.29
C ASN A 248 20.35 5.37 3.19
N ASP A 249 19.28 5.49 2.39
CA ASP A 249 18.30 4.42 2.20
C ASP A 249 18.87 3.27 1.32
N GLY A 250 19.82 3.60 0.43
CA GLY A 250 20.49 2.66 -0.45
C GLY A 250 21.76 2.05 0.15
N ILE A 251 22.91 2.73 0.02
CA ILE A 251 24.23 2.17 0.39
C ILE A 251 24.27 1.73 1.87
N TYR A 252 23.94 2.61 2.80
CA TYR A 252 23.94 2.28 4.23
C TYR A 252 22.83 1.27 4.58
N GLY A 253 21.59 1.55 4.15
CA GLY A 253 20.42 0.72 4.47
C GLY A 253 20.51 -0.72 3.95
N LYS A 254 21.08 -0.91 2.75
CA LYS A 254 21.14 -2.17 2.00
C LYS A 254 22.54 -2.74 1.82
N ALA A 255 23.51 -2.29 2.65
CA ALA A 255 24.90 -2.74 2.62
C ALA A 255 25.07 -4.27 2.51
N GLU A 256 24.30 -5.04 3.28
CA GLU A 256 24.40 -6.51 3.31
C GLU A 256 23.95 -7.18 1.99
N LYS A 257 22.85 -6.68 1.38
CA LYS A 257 22.37 -7.18 0.08
C LYS A 257 23.33 -6.75 -1.04
N LEU A 258 23.85 -5.53 -0.96
CA LEU A 258 24.83 -5.02 -1.92
C LEU A 258 26.15 -5.83 -1.87
N ARG A 259 26.61 -6.23 -0.68
CA ARG A 259 27.81 -7.07 -0.50
C ARG A 259 27.73 -8.39 -1.28
N LYS A 260 26.60 -9.11 -1.20
CA LYS A 260 26.40 -10.37 -1.93
C LYS A 260 26.52 -10.18 -3.45
N ILE A 261 26.07 -9.04 -3.96
CA ILE A 261 26.13 -8.71 -5.40
C ILE A 261 27.56 -8.32 -5.80
N VAL A 262 28.24 -7.51 -4.98
CA VAL A 262 29.64 -7.13 -5.18
C VAL A 262 30.53 -8.37 -5.27
N GLU A 263 30.37 -9.33 -4.34
CA GLU A 263 31.13 -10.59 -4.31
C GLU A 263 30.93 -11.41 -5.58
N LYS A 264 29.69 -11.44 -6.12
CA LYS A 264 29.37 -12.15 -7.36
C LYS A 264 30.01 -11.50 -8.60
N ILE A 265 30.11 -10.17 -8.63
CA ILE A 265 30.64 -9.41 -9.78
C ILE A 265 32.17 -9.23 -9.71
N GLY A 266 32.78 -9.36 -8.54
CA GLY A 266 34.23 -9.27 -8.35
C GLY A 266 34.79 -7.84 -8.26
N LEU A 267 33.99 -6.87 -7.79
CA LEU A 267 34.46 -5.50 -7.52
C LEU A 267 34.97 -5.36 -6.08
N ASP A 268 36.00 -4.53 -5.84
CA ASP A 268 36.52 -4.29 -4.49
C ASP A 268 35.71 -3.20 -3.74
N TRP A 269 34.73 -3.67 -2.98
CA TRP A 269 33.97 -2.88 -2.00
C TRP A 269 34.11 -3.44 -0.57
N SER A 270 35.31 -3.89 -0.21
CA SER A 270 35.64 -4.44 1.11
C SER A 270 35.28 -3.50 2.30
N TRP A 271 35.19 -2.20 2.06
CA TRP A 271 34.84 -1.16 3.03
C TRP A 271 33.36 -1.14 3.46
N LEU A 272 32.47 -1.88 2.78
CA LEU A 272 31.01 -1.85 3.02
C LEU A 272 30.57 -2.54 4.33
N ASN A 273 31.51 -3.03 5.15
CA ASN A 273 31.27 -3.64 6.47
C ASN A 273 30.84 -2.60 7.54
N VAL A 274 29.60 -2.11 7.40
CA VAL A 274 29.07 -1.05 8.24
C VAL A 274 28.17 -1.57 9.38
N LYS A 275 27.59 -2.77 9.24
CA LYS A 275 26.74 -3.40 10.27
C LYS A 275 27.49 -4.45 11.10
N SER A 276 28.42 -4.01 11.95
CA SER A 276 28.90 -4.83 13.07
C SER A 276 28.01 -4.56 14.29
N LYS A 277 26.89 -5.29 14.36
CA LYS A 277 26.07 -5.64 15.54
C LYS A 277 24.70 -6.11 15.04
N LYS A 278 24.60 -7.36 14.57
CA LYS A 278 23.41 -8.12 14.96
C LYS A 278 23.53 -8.19 16.48
N SER A 279 22.64 -7.51 17.19
CA SER A 279 22.37 -7.87 18.57
C SER A 279 22.23 -9.39 18.56
N GLU A 280 23.11 -10.07 19.28
CA GLU A 280 22.95 -11.49 19.60
C GLU A 280 21.59 -11.62 20.29
N GLU A 281 20.54 -11.82 19.50
CA GLU A 281 19.28 -12.32 20.01
C GLU A 281 19.59 -13.74 20.45
N ASN A 282 19.81 -13.87 21.77
CA ASN A 282 19.98 -15.13 22.47
C ASN A 282 19.09 -16.20 21.86
N GLN A 283 19.69 -17.35 21.54
CA GLN A 283 18.98 -18.57 21.16
C GLN A 283 17.90 -18.83 22.24
N GLY A 284 16.62 -18.62 21.92
CA GLY A 284 15.51 -19.05 22.77
C GLY A 284 14.23 -18.19 22.83
N LYS A 285 14.24 -16.89 22.48
CA LYS A 285 12.98 -16.09 22.45
C LYS A 285 13.12 -14.75 21.70
N ILE A 286 12.15 -14.41 20.85
CA ILE A 286 12.12 -13.12 20.16
C ILE A 286 11.55 -12.03 21.08
N GLN A 287 12.25 -10.90 21.19
CA GLN A 287 11.83 -9.78 22.05
C GLN A 287 10.65 -8.98 21.45
N PRO A 288 9.80 -8.36 22.28
CA PRO A 288 8.72 -7.48 21.81
C PRO A 288 9.24 -6.25 21.03
N ASP A 289 8.54 -5.82 19.97
CA ASP A 289 8.94 -4.65 19.15
C ASP A 289 7.90 -3.51 19.20
N ASP A 290 8.29 -2.37 19.77
CA ASP A 290 7.47 -1.16 19.89
C ASP A 290 7.44 -0.27 18.64
N LYS A 291 8.22 -0.57 17.58
CA LYS A 291 8.37 0.33 16.41
C LYS A 291 7.04 0.69 15.77
N TYR A 292 6.08 -0.23 15.73
CA TYR A 292 4.78 0.05 15.13
C TYR A 292 4.00 1.11 15.93
N LEU A 293 4.26 1.31 17.23
CA LEU A 293 3.57 2.25 18.12
C LEU A 293 4.14 3.69 18.12
N VAL A 294 5.22 3.99 17.40
CA VAL A 294 5.88 5.31 17.45
C VAL A 294 5.02 6.45 16.87
N ASP A 295 4.22 6.16 15.85
CA ASP A 295 3.43 7.16 15.11
C ASP A 295 1.91 7.02 15.39
N VAL A 296 1.51 6.94 16.66
CA VAL A 296 0.10 6.87 17.04
C VAL A 296 -0.57 8.23 16.77
N VAL A 297 -1.65 8.19 15.99
CA VAL A 297 -2.40 9.39 15.56
C VAL A 297 -3.81 9.31 16.13
N GLY A 298 -4.39 10.47 16.44
CA GLY A 298 -5.76 10.58 16.92
C GLY A 298 -6.77 9.93 15.96
N GLY A 299 -7.64 9.11 16.54
CA GLY A 299 -8.65 8.33 15.84
C GLY A 299 -8.16 7.01 15.25
N ARG A 300 -6.91 6.59 15.49
CA ARG A 300 -6.37 5.31 15.01
C ARG A 300 -6.06 4.40 16.19
N PRO A 301 -6.97 3.48 16.56
CA PRO A 301 -6.82 2.66 17.75
C PRO A 301 -5.59 1.76 17.71
N ILE A 302 -5.03 1.52 18.90
CA ILE A 302 -4.13 0.39 19.15
C ILE A 302 -5.03 -0.77 19.55
N PHE A 303 -4.83 -1.93 18.92
CA PHE A 303 -5.61 -3.13 19.20
C PHE A 303 -4.87 -4.06 20.15
N SER A 304 -3.55 -4.13 20.06
CA SER A 304 -2.72 -4.91 20.99
C SER A 304 -1.35 -4.26 21.15
N HIS A 305 -0.80 -4.30 22.36
CA HIS A 305 0.62 -4.06 22.62
C HIS A 305 1.51 -5.23 22.14
N PRO A 306 2.83 -5.00 22.05
CA PRO A 306 3.76 -5.98 21.47
C PRO A 306 3.81 -7.27 22.29
N SER A 307 3.70 -8.42 21.63
CA SER A 307 3.74 -9.77 22.24
C SER A 307 2.86 -9.98 23.48
N ARG A 308 1.77 -9.21 23.63
CA ARG A 308 0.95 -9.23 24.84
C ARG A 308 -0.19 -10.24 24.75
N PHE A 309 -0.37 -11.04 25.81
CA PHE A 309 -1.51 -11.94 25.94
C PHE A 309 -2.84 -11.17 25.82
N GLY A 310 -3.84 -11.84 25.24
CA GLY A 310 -5.13 -11.26 24.90
C GLY A 310 -5.12 -10.50 23.57
N GLY A 311 -3.94 -10.26 22.99
CA GLY A 311 -3.78 -9.72 21.64
C GLY A 311 -4.18 -10.71 20.56
N PHE A 312 -3.77 -10.43 19.32
CA PHE A 312 -4.00 -11.37 18.22
C PHE A 312 -3.09 -12.58 18.34
N ARG A 313 -3.64 -13.79 18.41
CA ARG A 313 -2.83 -15.01 18.41
C ARG A 313 -2.31 -15.27 17.00
N LEU A 314 -1.01 -15.56 16.88
CA LEU A 314 -0.42 -15.96 15.62
C LEU A 314 -0.97 -17.33 15.19
N ARG A 315 -1.54 -17.39 13.98
CA ARG A 315 -1.92 -18.63 13.31
C ARG A 315 -1.27 -18.65 11.93
N TYR A 316 -0.52 -19.72 11.62
CA TYR A 316 0.09 -19.87 10.31
C TYR A 316 -0.90 -20.43 9.30
N GLY A 317 -0.87 -19.87 8.11
CA GLY A 317 -1.60 -20.39 6.96
C GLY A 317 -2.07 -19.29 6.04
N ARG A 318 -2.66 -19.72 4.93
CA ARG A 318 -3.11 -18.84 3.87
C ARG A 318 -4.52 -19.17 3.46
N ALA A 319 -5.38 -18.16 3.47
CA ALA A 319 -6.71 -18.23 2.89
C ALA A 319 -6.70 -17.74 1.45
N ARG A 320 -7.82 -17.93 0.74
CA ARG A 320 -7.98 -17.50 -0.67
C ARG A 320 -7.66 -16.03 -0.90
N ASN A 321 -7.88 -15.20 0.13
CA ASN A 321 -7.74 -13.74 0.14
C ASN A 321 -6.57 -13.20 1.00
N THR A 322 -5.63 -14.04 1.43
CA THR A 322 -4.43 -13.61 2.21
C THR A 322 -3.10 -13.95 1.50
N GLY A 323 -1.99 -13.46 2.06
CA GLY A 323 -0.64 -13.46 1.47
C GLY A 323 -0.31 -12.13 0.80
N LEU A 324 0.92 -11.94 0.31
CA LEU A 324 1.40 -10.68 -0.28
C LEU A 324 1.13 -9.46 0.65
N ALA A 325 1.52 -9.60 1.92
CA ALA A 325 1.25 -8.68 3.03
C ALA A 325 -0.22 -8.58 3.50
N ALA A 326 -1.18 -9.29 2.91
CA ALA A 326 -2.54 -9.35 3.46
C ALA A 326 -2.66 -10.43 4.54
N VAL A 327 -3.27 -10.06 5.68
CA VAL A 327 -3.50 -10.96 6.82
C VAL A 327 -4.99 -11.16 7.06
N GLY A 328 -5.34 -12.34 7.59
CA GLY A 328 -6.73 -12.71 7.88
C GLY A 328 -7.11 -12.42 9.33
N ILE A 329 -8.29 -11.85 9.55
CA ILE A 329 -8.88 -11.68 10.89
C ILE A 329 -10.33 -12.17 10.86
N ASN A 330 -10.81 -12.72 11.98
CA ASN A 330 -12.21 -13.10 12.11
C ASN A 330 -13.14 -11.87 12.00
N PRO A 331 -14.18 -11.90 11.16
CA PRO A 331 -15.13 -10.80 11.03
C PRO A 331 -15.85 -10.41 12.34
N ALA A 332 -16.06 -11.36 13.25
CA ALA A 332 -16.60 -11.09 14.59
C ALA A 332 -15.67 -10.16 15.38
N THR A 333 -14.35 -10.39 15.32
CA THR A 333 -13.34 -9.51 15.90
C THR A 333 -13.42 -8.11 15.30
N MET A 334 -13.56 -8.00 13.98
CA MET A 334 -13.68 -6.70 13.31
C MET A 334 -14.88 -5.89 13.84
N ILE A 335 -16.02 -6.55 14.07
CA ILE A 335 -17.25 -5.92 14.60
C ILE A 335 -17.08 -5.50 16.05
N ILE A 336 -16.53 -6.37 16.90
CA ILE A 336 -16.31 -6.11 18.33
C ILE A 336 -15.32 -4.96 18.54
N LEU A 337 -14.33 -4.83 17.67
CA LEU A 337 -13.40 -3.70 17.64
C LEU A 337 -14.03 -2.42 17.07
N GLU A 338 -15.30 -2.19 17.38
CA GLU A 338 -16.12 -1.06 16.96
C GLU A 338 -16.15 -0.83 15.44
N SER A 339 -15.90 -1.88 14.64
CA SER A 339 -15.77 -1.76 13.18
C SER A 339 -14.71 -0.73 12.73
N PHE A 340 -13.68 -0.47 13.54
CA PHE A 340 -12.52 0.29 13.10
C PHE A 340 -11.69 -0.49 12.08
N ILE A 341 -11.72 -1.81 12.17
CA ILE A 341 -11.18 -2.72 11.17
C ILE A 341 -12.31 -3.06 10.20
N ALA A 342 -12.11 -2.70 8.94
CA ALA A 342 -12.96 -3.08 7.83
C ALA A 342 -12.16 -3.86 6.79
N VAL A 343 -12.86 -4.47 5.83
CA VAL A 343 -12.23 -5.16 4.71
C VAL A 343 -11.40 -4.16 3.89
N GLY A 344 -10.08 -4.34 3.88
CA GLY A 344 -9.14 -3.41 3.25
C GLY A 344 -8.46 -2.41 4.18
N THR A 345 -8.84 -2.33 5.46
CA THR A 345 -8.14 -1.45 6.41
C THR A 345 -6.68 -1.91 6.52
N GLN A 346 -5.74 -0.98 6.45
CA GLN A 346 -4.32 -1.25 6.73
C GLN A 346 -4.12 -1.28 8.25
N LEU A 347 -3.55 -2.36 8.78
CA LEU A 347 -2.96 -2.37 10.12
C LEU A 347 -1.45 -2.19 10.04
N ARG A 348 -0.89 -1.54 11.06
CA ARG A 348 0.54 -1.61 11.35
C ARG A 348 0.72 -2.76 12.33
N VAL A 349 1.41 -3.80 11.89
CA VAL A 349 1.65 -5.01 12.66
C VAL A 349 3.03 -4.94 13.30
N GLU A 350 3.18 -5.64 14.42
CA GLU A 350 4.46 -5.81 15.09
C GLU A 350 5.42 -6.64 14.25
N ARG A 351 4.91 -7.73 13.66
CA ARG A 351 5.67 -8.74 12.92
C ARG A 351 4.75 -9.73 12.19
N PRO A 352 5.25 -10.47 11.19
CA PRO A 352 6.34 -10.06 10.31
C PRO A 352 5.88 -8.84 9.47
N GLY A 353 6.84 -8.05 8.99
CA GLY A 353 6.54 -6.87 8.17
C GLY A 353 6.06 -5.64 8.94
N LYS A 354 5.85 -4.54 8.21
CA LYS A 354 5.53 -3.22 8.79
C LYS A 354 4.04 -2.91 8.81
N SER A 355 3.31 -3.46 7.85
CA SER A 355 1.89 -3.20 7.66
C SER A 355 1.26 -4.38 6.94
N ALA A 356 -0.05 -4.51 7.09
CA ALA A 356 -0.82 -5.51 6.38
C ALA A 356 -2.21 -4.99 6.03
N THR A 357 -2.74 -5.33 4.85
CA THR A 357 -4.16 -5.17 4.53
C THR A 357 -4.96 -6.27 5.22
N ILE A 358 -6.05 -5.91 5.88
CA ILE A 358 -6.91 -6.89 6.54
C ILE A 358 -7.96 -7.44 5.59
N THR A 359 -8.11 -8.76 5.60
CA THR A 359 -9.18 -9.48 4.91
C THR A 359 -9.94 -10.41 5.87
N PRO A 360 -11.22 -10.69 5.60
CA PRO A 360 -12.03 -11.53 6.48
C PRO A 360 -11.74 -13.02 6.26
N VAL A 361 -11.54 -13.73 7.37
CA VAL A 361 -11.44 -15.20 7.41
C VAL A 361 -12.29 -15.66 8.59
N ASP A 362 -13.46 -16.24 8.31
CA ASP A 362 -14.49 -16.52 9.30
C ASP A 362 -14.34 -17.87 10.02
N THR A 363 -13.47 -18.74 9.53
CA THR A 363 -13.18 -20.07 10.07
C THR A 363 -12.16 -20.09 11.21
N ILE A 364 -11.28 -19.08 11.27
CA ILE A 364 -10.31 -18.92 12.35
C ILE A 364 -10.99 -18.43 13.63
N GLU A 365 -10.34 -18.54 14.79
CA GLU A 365 -10.99 -18.22 16.06
C GLU A 365 -11.25 -16.71 16.20
N GLY A 366 -12.49 -16.38 16.58
CA GLY A 366 -12.90 -15.03 16.93
C GLY A 366 -12.50 -14.63 18.35
N PRO A 367 -13.02 -13.49 18.85
CA PRO A 367 -12.65 -12.98 20.16
C PRO A 367 -13.37 -13.72 21.29
N ILE A 368 -12.79 -13.67 22.48
CA ILE A 368 -13.45 -14.08 23.74
C ILE A 368 -13.67 -12.83 24.58
N VAL A 369 -14.92 -12.62 24.99
CA VAL A 369 -15.35 -11.39 25.65
C VAL A 369 -16.05 -11.69 26.96
N LYS A 370 -15.88 -10.78 27.92
CA LYS A 370 -16.65 -10.69 29.15
C LYS A 370 -17.77 -9.68 28.96
N LEU A 371 -19.00 -10.09 29.24
CA LEU A 371 -20.18 -9.24 29.21
C LEU A 371 -20.40 -8.57 30.58
N LYS A 372 -21.14 -7.46 30.61
CA LYS A 372 -21.50 -6.70 31.83
C LYS A 372 -22.27 -7.54 32.86
N ASN A 373 -22.95 -8.60 32.43
CA ASN A 373 -23.61 -9.55 33.34
C ASN A 373 -22.62 -10.53 34.00
N GLY A 374 -21.36 -10.53 33.58
CA GLY A 374 -20.30 -11.40 34.07
C GLY A 374 -20.06 -12.67 33.23
N ASP A 375 -20.87 -12.91 32.20
CA ASP A 375 -20.68 -14.07 31.30
C ASP A 375 -19.39 -13.91 30.49
N VAL A 376 -18.70 -15.03 30.24
CA VAL A 376 -17.58 -15.11 29.30
C VAL A 376 -18.01 -15.97 28.12
N ILE A 377 -17.97 -15.41 26.92
CA ILE A 377 -18.46 -16.08 25.71
C ILE A 377 -17.39 -16.08 24.60
N ARG A 378 -17.36 -17.16 23.82
CA ARG A 378 -16.67 -17.20 22.51
C ARG A 378 -17.57 -16.55 21.47
N VAL A 379 -17.07 -15.56 20.75
CA VAL A 379 -17.84 -14.90 19.69
C VAL A 379 -17.43 -15.49 18.36
N GLU A 380 -18.11 -16.57 17.97
CA GLU A 380 -17.70 -17.41 16.84
C GLU A 380 -18.13 -16.86 15.48
N ASN A 381 -19.15 -16.00 15.44
CA ASN A 381 -19.69 -15.48 14.19
C ASN A 381 -20.21 -14.04 14.32
N ILE A 382 -20.52 -13.46 13.18
CA ILE A 382 -20.99 -12.08 13.03
C ILE A 382 -22.32 -11.84 13.75
N GLU A 383 -23.21 -12.83 13.81
CA GLU A 383 -24.53 -12.69 14.42
C GLU A 383 -24.42 -12.55 15.94
N ILE A 384 -23.59 -13.38 16.56
CA ILE A 384 -23.26 -13.27 17.99
C ILE A 384 -22.57 -11.93 18.24
N ALA A 385 -21.59 -11.56 17.42
CA ALA A 385 -20.85 -10.30 17.56
C ALA A 385 -21.79 -9.09 17.58
N LYS A 386 -22.74 -9.01 16.64
CA LYS A 386 -23.74 -7.94 16.58
C LYS A 386 -24.65 -7.92 17.80
N ARG A 387 -25.01 -9.08 18.34
CA ARG A 387 -25.91 -9.20 19.50
C ARG A 387 -25.25 -8.71 20.78
N VAL A 388 -23.97 -9.03 20.99
CA VAL A 388 -23.29 -8.82 22.28
C VAL A 388 -22.48 -7.53 22.34
N LYS A 389 -22.19 -6.89 21.20
CA LYS A 389 -21.27 -5.75 21.07
C LYS A 389 -21.43 -4.68 22.16
N ASP A 390 -22.67 -4.26 22.41
CA ASP A 390 -22.99 -3.17 23.33
C ASP A 390 -22.94 -3.59 24.81
N ASP A 391 -22.94 -4.90 25.07
CA ASP A 391 -22.90 -5.50 26.41
C ASP A 391 -21.49 -5.94 26.84
N ILE A 392 -20.49 -5.79 25.97
CA ILE A 392 -19.09 -6.12 26.28
C ILE A 392 -18.54 -5.15 27.33
N GLU A 393 -18.05 -5.73 28.44
CA GLU A 393 -17.31 -5.06 29.50
C GLU A 393 -15.80 -5.10 29.21
N GLU A 394 -15.24 -6.29 28.95
CA GLU A 394 -13.81 -6.51 28.70
C GLU A 394 -13.63 -7.48 27.52
N ILE A 395 -12.71 -7.19 26.61
CA ILE A 395 -12.27 -8.11 25.56
C ILE A 395 -11.02 -8.83 26.08
N LEU A 396 -11.20 -10.11 26.42
CA LEU A 396 -10.17 -10.93 27.06
C LEU A 396 -9.13 -11.42 26.06
N PHE A 397 -9.59 -11.75 24.86
CA PHE A 397 -8.80 -12.24 23.75
C PHE A 397 -9.36 -11.73 22.42
N LEU A 398 -8.51 -11.20 21.53
CA LEU A 398 -8.95 -10.67 20.24
C LEU A 398 -9.28 -11.73 19.20
N GLY A 399 -8.78 -12.95 19.36
CA GLY A 399 -8.87 -14.00 18.33
C GLY A 399 -7.58 -14.15 17.53
N ASP A 400 -7.69 -14.87 16.43
CA ASP A 400 -6.56 -15.20 15.57
C ASP A 400 -6.22 -14.06 14.60
N MET A 401 -4.93 -13.93 14.30
CA MET A 401 -4.42 -13.26 13.11
C MET A 401 -3.73 -14.30 12.24
N LEU A 402 -4.32 -14.55 11.07
CA LEU A 402 -3.81 -15.50 10.09
C LEU A 402 -2.70 -14.85 9.27
N ILE A 403 -1.49 -15.39 9.35
CA ILE A 403 -0.31 -14.90 8.66
C ILE A 403 0.26 -16.01 7.78
N ALA A 404 0.45 -15.70 6.51
CA ALA A 404 1.04 -16.61 5.53
C ALA A 404 2.53 -16.85 5.85
N VAL A 405 3.03 -18.04 5.56
CA VAL A 405 4.45 -18.37 5.78
C VAL A 405 5.35 -17.52 4.87
N GLY A 406 4.86 -17.19 3.67
CA GLY A 406 5.55 -16.28 2.75
C GLY A 406 5.93 -14.92 3.35
N GLU A 407 5.17 -14.42 4.34
CA GLU A 407 5.47 -13.14 5.00
C GLU A 407 6.73 -13.21 5.88
N PHE A 408 6.97 -14.36 6.50
CA PHE A 408 8.19 -14.60 7.28
C PHE A 408 9.40 -14.75 6.37
N LEU A 409 9.23 -15.43 5.23
CA LEU A 409 10.26 -15.57 4.19
C LEU A 409 10.67 -14.21 3.61
N GLU A 410 9.70 -13.38 3.21
CA GLU A 410 9.96 -12.07 2.61
C GLU A 410 10.69 -11.14 3.60
N ASN A 411 10.18 -11.06 4.83
CA ASN A 411 10.74 -10.16 5.83
C ASN A 411 11.98 -10.73 6.53
N ASN A 412 12.40 -11.96 6.18
CA ASN A 412 13.49 -12.70 6.81
C ASN A 412 13.42 -12.64 8.34
N HIS A 413 12.22 -12.87 8.87
CA HIS A 413 11.94 -12.85 10.30
C HIS A 413 11.86 -14.29 10.81
N ARG A 414 12.56 -14.62 11.91
CA ARG A 414 12.51 -15.96 12.52
C ARG A 414 11.09 -16.46 12.74
N LEU A 415 10.89 -17.76 12.56
CA LEU A 415 9.61 -18.37 12.84
C LEU A 415 9.33 -18.29 14.34
N MET A 416 8.04 -18.33 14.68
CA MET A 416 7.57 -18.22 16.06
C MET A 416 6.67 -19.40 16.37
N PRO A 417 6.67 -19.90 17.62
CA PRO A 417 5.76 -20.96 18.02
C PRO A 417 4.31 -20.63 17.70
N ALA A 418 3.64 -21.49 16.94
CA ALA A 418 2.21 -21.40 16.70
C ALA A 418 1.44 -21.73 17.99
N GLY A 419 0.28 -21.12 18.20
CA GLY A 419 -0.68 -21.66 19.17
C GLY A 419 -1.24 -23.01 18.69
N TYR A 420 -1.58 -23.90 19.62
CA TYR A 420 -2.19 -25.18 19.23
C TYR A 420 -3.57 -24.93 18.57
N CYS A 421 -3.70 -25.40 17.34
CA CYS A 421 -4.81 -25.09 16.43
C CYS A 421 -5.23 -26.35 15.64
N GLU A 422 -6.42 -26.30 15.05
CA GLU A 422 -7.09 -27.46 14.46
C GLU A 422 -6.30 -28.11 13.31
N GLU A 423 -5.50 -27.33 12.58
CA GLU A 423 -4.62 -27.81 11.51
C GLU A 423 -3.53 -28.73 12.05
N ILE A 424 -2.91 -28.35 13.18
CA ILE A 424 -1.88 -29.17 13.85
C ILE A 424 -2.51 -30.46 14.37
N TRP A 425 -3.66 -30.35 15.04
CA TRP A 425 -4.37 -31.51 15.59
C TRP A 425 -4.81 -32.48 14.49
N ALA A 426 -5.27 -31.97 13.34
CA ALA A 426 -5.67 -32.78 12.20
C ALA A 426 -4.51 -33.57 11.60
N GLU A 427 -3.32 -32.96 11.47
CA GLU A 427 -2.14 -33.67 10.99
C GLU A 427 -1.59 -34.67 12.02
N GLU A 428 -1.69 -34.38 13.33
CA GLU A 428 -1.39 -35.36 14.39
C GLU A 428 -2.34 -36.56 14.35
N LEU A 429 -3.64 -36.32 14.15
CA LEU A 429 -4.65 -37.36 13.98
C LEU A 429 -4.39 -38.18 12.71
N ARG A 430 -4.12 -37.52 11.58
CA ARG A 430 -3.79 -38.16 10.31
C ARG A 430 -2.61 -39.11 10.45
N ARG A 431 -1.52 -38.67 11.07
CA ARG A 431 -0.31 -39.49 11.29
C ARG A 431 -0.58 -40.71 12.16
N LYS A 432 -1.55 -40.64 13.08
CA LYS A 432 -1.97 -41.78 13.91
C LYS A 432 -2.90 -42.75 13.19
N ILE A 433 -3.71 -42.25 12.27
CA ILE A 433 -4.72 -43.02 11.54
C ILE A 433 -4.15 -43.71 10.30
N GLU A 434 -3.05 -43.20 9.77
CA GLU A 434 -2.41 -43.70 8.55
C GLU A 434 -2.20 -45.23 8.57
N GLY A 435 -2.74 -45.91 7.56
CA GLY A 435 -2.68 -47.37 7.41
C GLY A 435 -3.61 -48.19 8.30
N ASN A 436 -4.39 -47.58 9.21
CA ASN A 436 -5.21 -48.31 10.20
C ASN A 436 -6.61 -47.70 10.46
N ILE A 437 -7.16 -46.92 9.52
CA ILE A 437 -8.39 -46.14 9.74
C ILE A 437 -9.60 -46.97 10.16
N GLU A 438 -9.78 -48.16 9.60
CA GLU A 438 -10.92 -49.03 9.90
C GLU A 438 -10.87 -49.54 11.35
N LYS A 439 -9.70 -49.99 11.79
CA LYS A 439 -9.47 -50.46 13.16
C LYS A 439 -9.69 -49.34 14.18
N ILE A 440 -9.17 -48.15 13.89
CA ILE A 440 -9.29 -46.98 14.77
C ILE A 440 -10.74 -46.49 14.81
N ALA A 441 -11.45 -46.45 13.68
CA ALA A 441 -12.87 -46.12 13.63
C ALA A 441 -13.70 -47.03 14.55
N MET A 442 -13.45 -48.34 14.51
CA MET A 442 -14.10 -49.30 15.41
C MET A 442 -13.73 -49.06 16.88
N GLU A 443 -12.45 -48.85 17.19
CA GLU A 443 -11.98 -48.64 18.56
C GLU A 443 -12.56 -47.37 19.20
N LEU A 444 -12.72 -46.31 18.41
CA LEU A 444 -13.27 -45.02 18.86
C LEU A 444 -14.80 -44.99 18.83
N SER A 445 -15.44 -45.95 18.15
CA SER A 445 -16.88 -45.90 17.83
C SER A 445 -17.27 -44.64 17.04
N ILE A 446 -16.40 -44.22 16.10
CA ILE A 446 -16.61 -43.07 15.20
C ILE A 446 -16.54 -43.57 13.76
N SER A 447 -17.42 -43.10 12.87
CA SER A 447 -17.41 -43.55 11.46
C SER A 447 -16.14 -43.10 10.72
N ILE A 448 -15.78 -43.86 9.68
CA ILE A 448 -14.61 -43.58 8.84
C ILE A 448 -14.77 -42.22 8.14
N GLU A 449 -15.97 -41.92 7.66
CA GLU A 449 -16.31 -40.66 7.00
C GLU A 449 -16.11 -39.48 7.97
N ARG A 450 -16.54 -39.63 9.22
CA ARG A 450 -16.41 -38.58 10.23
C ARG A 450 -14.94 -38.32 10.60
N LEU A 451 -14.12 -39.36 10.72
CA LEU A 451 -12.68 -39.22 10.93
C LEU A 451 -11.98 -38.55 9.74
N LYS A 452 -12.39 -38.87 8.50
CA LYS A 452 -11.87 -38.20 7.31
C LYS A 452 -12.26 -36.72 7.28
N GLU A 453 -13.50 -36.38 7.65
CA GLU A 453 -13.94 -34.98 7.74
C GLU A 453 -13.11 -34.16 8.72
N PHE A 454 -12.73 -34.72 9.87
CA PHE A 454 -11.87 -34.07 10.85
C PHE A 454 -10.48 -33.74 10.29
N ILE A 455 -9.98 -34.54 9.34
CA ILE A 455 -8.67 -34.34 8.70
C ILE A 455 -8.78 -33.41 7.49
N GLU A 456 -9.83 -33.55 6.69
CA GLU A 456 -10.00 -32.79 5.44
C GLU A 456 -10.56 -31.39 5.66
N ASN A 457 -11.42 -31.20 6.66
CA ASN A 457 -12.09 -29.93 6.95
C ASN A 457 -12.02 -29.57 8.46
N PRO A 458 -10.83 -29.52 9.07
CA PRO A 458 -10.67 -29.39 10.53
C PRO A 458 -11.27 -28.12 11.14
N LEU A 459 -11.43 -27.07 10.33
CA LEU A 459 -12.02 -25.80 10.77
C LEU A 459 -13.55 -25.81 10.75
N LEU A 460 -14.15 -26.63 9.89
CA LEU A 460 -15.60 -26.69 9.68
C LEU A 460 -16.22 -27.85 10.48
N CYS A 461 -15.55 -29.01 10.50
CA CYS A 461 -16.00 -30.20 11.20
C CYS A 461 -15.15 -30.42 12.46
N LYS A 462 -15.68 -30.02 13.61
CA LYS A 462 -15.02 -30.20 14.92
C LYS A 462 -15.64 -31.39 15.67
N PRO A 463 -14.84 -32.18 16.40
CA PRO A 463 -15.38 -33.22 17.28
C PRO A 463 -16.17 -32.59 18.42
N ASN A 464 -17.19 -33.28 18.90
CA ASN A 464 -17.89 -32.91 20.13
C ASN A 464 -17.05 -33.26 21.38
N GLU A 465 -17.53 -32.92 22.58
CA GLU A 465 -16.78 -33.13 23.83
C GLU A 465 -16.40 -34.61 24.06
N GLU A 466 -17.30 -35.56 23.76
CA GLU A 466 -17.05 -36.98 23.96
C GLU A 466 -16.06 -37.53 22.92
N GLU A 467 -16.26 -37.19 21.66
CA GLU A 467 -15.37 -37.56 20.56
C GLU A 467 -13.95 -37.06 20.84
N ALA A 468 -13.78 -35.80 21.25
CA ALA A 468 -12.48 -35.22 21.56
C ALA A 468 -11.77 -35.95 22.71
N LEU A 469 -12.49 -36.28 23.79
CA LEU A 469 -11.93 -37.00 24.93
C LEU A 469 -11.56 -38.45 24.58
N ILE A 470 -12.41 -39.16 23.83
CA ILE A 470 -12.16 -40.54 23.43
C ILE A 470 -10.94 -40.60 22.51
N ILE A 471 -10.87 -39.72 21.51
CA ILE A 471 -9.72 -39.61 20.60
C ILE A 471 -8.43 -39.38 21.37
N SER A 472 -8.39 -38.39 22.27
CA SER A 472 -7.17 -38.07 23.02
C SER A 472 -6.74 -39.20 23.96
N ARG A 473 -7.69 -39.83 24.67
CA ARG A 473 -7.38 -40.93 25.61
C ARG A 473 -6.91 -42.20 24.90
N LYS A 474 -7.54 -42.56 23.77
CA LYS A 474 -7.23 -43.81 23.05
C LYS A 474 -6.02 -43.69 22.14
N LEU A 475 -5.87 -42.58 21.43
CA LEU A 475 -4.78 -42.40 20.46
C LEU A 475 -3.54 -41.69 21.04
N GLY A 476 -3.65 -41.13 22.24
CA GLY A 476 -2.56 -40.39 22.90
C GLY A 476 -2.20 -39.07 22.21
N ILE A 477 -3.09 -38.54 21.36
CA ILE A 477 -2.93 -37.20 20.78
C ILE A 477 -3.45 -36.14 21.76
N PRO A 478 -2.96 -34.89 21.70
CA PRO A 478 -3.42 -33.84 22.59
C PRO A 478 -4.93 -33.57 22.48
N LEU A 479 -5.49 -32.97 23.53
CA LEU A 479 -6.89 -32.53 23.55
C LEU A 479 -7.17 -31.58 22.39
N HIS A 480 -8.33 -31.75 21.73
CA HIS A 480 -8.69 -30.92 20.58
C HIS A 480 -8.61 -29.40 20.92
N PRO A 481 -8.05 -28.56 20.03
CA PRO A 481 -7.82 -27.13 20.29
C PRO A 481 -9.05 -26.35 20.73
N ARG A 482 -10.25 -26.66 20.21
CA ARG A 482 -11.52 -26.05 20.63
C ARG A 482 -11.71 -26.11 22.16
N TYR A 483 -11.33 -27.23 22.76
CA TYR A 483 -11.52 -27.54 24.18
C TYR A 483 -10.25 -27.29 25.01
N THR A 484 -9.24 -26.67 24.40
CA THR A 484 -8.00 -26.27 25.06
C THR A 484 -8.04 -24.79 25.40
N TYR A 485 -7.73 -24.45 26.65
CA TYR A 485 -7.76 -23.08 27.17
C TYR A 485 -6.35 -22.54 27.40
N PHE A 486 -6.22 -21.26 27.75
CA PHE A 486 -4.92 -20.60 27.92
C PHE A 486 -4.30 -20.91 29.30
N TRP A 487 -4.07 -22.19 29.57
CA TRP A 487 -3.51 -22.69 30.84
C TRP A 487 -2.11 -22.15 31.12
N GLU A 488 -1.37 -21.74 30.09
CA GLU A 488 -0.07 -21.07 30.17
C GLU A 488 -0.09 -19.72 30.92
N ASN A 489 -1.26 -19.12 31.14
CA ASN A 489 -1.39 -17.80 31.78
C ASN A 489 -1.53 -17.83 33.30
N ILE A 490 -1.59 -19.02 33.89
CA ILE A 490 -1.76 -19.18 35.33
C ILE A 490 -0.59 -19.95 35.91
N SER A 491 -0.28 -19.69 37.18
CA SER A 491 0.75 -20.44 37.88
C SER A 491 0.24 -21.82 38.34
N ILE A 492 1.17 -22.69 38.72
CA ILE A 492 0.83 -24.01 39.27
C ILE A 492 0.01 -23.85 40.56
N GLU A 493 0.27 -22.82 41.37
CA GLU A 493 -0.51 -22.51 42.58
C GLU A 493 -1.96 -22.13 42.25
N GLU A 494 -2.16 -21.25 41.26
CA GLU A 494 -3.50 -20.90 40.78
C GLU A 494 -4.24 -22.13 40.22
N LEU A 495 -3.54 -23.04 39.55
CA LEU A 495 -4.10 -24.28 39.04
C LEU A 495 -4.49 -25.26 40.16
N LYS A 496 -3.68 -25.38 41.22
CA LYS A 496 -4.01 -26.18 42.41
C LYS A 496 -5.26 -25.66 43.11
N ILE A 497 -5.43 -24.34 43.19
CA ILE A 497 -6.65 -23.71 43.73
C ILE A 497 -7.88 -24.13 42.89
N LEU A 498 -7.75 -24.17 41.55
CA LEU A 498 -8.82 -24.67 40.69
C LEU A 498 -9.09 -26.16 40.91
N GLN A 499 -8.05 -26.97 41.08
CA GLN A 499 -8.18 -28.41 41.32
C GLN A 499 -8.87 -28.71 42.66
N GLU A 500 -8.51 -28.01 43.72
CA GLU A 500 -9.16 -28.14 45.03
C GLU A 500 -10.65 -27.71 44.97
N TRP A 501 -10.96 -26.71 44.16
CA TRP A 501 -12.34 -26.28 43.99
C TRP A 501 -13.15 -27.24 43.12
N LEU A 502 -12.71 -27.51 41.89
CA LEU A 502 -13.44 -28.28 40.88
C LEU A 502 -13.39 -29.78 41.15
N GLY A 503 -12.28 -30.32 41.64
CA GLY A 503 -12.15 -31.76 41.95
C GLY A 503 -13.10 -32.25 43.04
N ASN A 504 -13.67 -31.36 43.84
CA ASN A 504 -14.67 -31.67 44.87
C ASN A 504 -16.13 -31.54 44.39
N ILE A 505 -16.35 -31.14 43.14
CA ILE A 505 -17.68 -30.95 42.54
C ILE A 505 -18.18 -32.29 41.97
N ARG A 506 -19.40 -32.67 42.36
CA ARG A 506 -20.08 -33.88 41.86
C ARG A 506 -20.97 -33.61 40.65
N ASP A 507 -21.50 -32.41 40.52
CA ASP A 507 -22.35 -31.99 39.42
C ASP A 507 -21.82 -30.68 38.83
N TYR A 508 -21.32 -30.76 37.60
CA TYR A 508 -20.78 -29.63 36.85
C TYR A 508 -21.87 -28.82 36.11
N SER A 509 -23.15 -29.15 36.30
CA SER A 509 -24.27 -28.43 35.69
C SER A 509 -24.38 -26.99 36.21
N GLU A 510 -24.15 -26.77 37.51
CA GLU A 510 -24.08 -25.44 38.12
C GLU A 510 -23.11 -25.49 39.31
N VAL A 511 -21.95 -24.84 39.16
CA VAL A 511 -20.84 -24.93 40.11
C VAL A 511 -20.81 -23.69 41.02
N PRO A 512 -20.96 -23.82 42.34
CA PRO A 512 -20.94 -22.68 43.26
C PRO A 512 -19.54 -22.05 43.35
N LEU A 513 -19.46 -20.73 43.24
CA LEU A 513 -18.22 -19.96 43.42
C LEU A 513 -17.95 -19.72 44.91
N LYS A 514 -16.76 -20.12 45.37
CA LYS A 514 -16.31 -19.84 46.75
C LYS A 514 -15.80 -18.40 46.93
N ASN A 515 -15.19 -17.81 45.89
CA ASN A 515 -14.60 -16.46 45.90
C ASN A 515 -14.55 -15.90 44.47
N GLU A 516 -14.62 -14.58 44.31
CA GLU A 516 -14.42 -13.87 43.05
C GLU A 516 -13.01 -14.09 42.44
N SER A 517 -12.00 -14.39 43.25
CA SER A 517 -10.65 -14.70 42.75
C SER A 517 -10.65 -15.89 41.78
N LEU A 518 -11.46 -16.92 42.05
CA LEU A 518 -11.62 -18.09 41.17
C LEU A 518 -12.21 -17.69 39.82
N LYS A 519 -13.21 -16.81 39.83
CA LYS A 519 -13.79 -16.26 38.60
C LYS A 519 -12.73 -15.50 37.80
N ARG A 520 -11.88 -14.71 38.46
CA ARG A 520 -10.79 -14.01 37.77
C ARG A 520 -9.76 -14.97 37.16
N ILE A 521 -9.47 -16.09 37.82
CA ILE A 521 -8.60 -17.14 37.24
C ILE A 521 -9.26 -17.70 35.97
N LEU A 522 -10.55 -18.05 35.99
CA LEU A 522 -11.28 -18.51 34.79
C LEU A 522 -11.25 -17.48 33.64
N GLU A 523 -11.38 -16.19 33.97
CA GLU A 523 -11.25 -15.09 33.01
C GLU A 523 -9.82 -14.95 32.45
N LYS A 524 -8.75 -15.24 33.22
CA LYS A 524 -7.36 -15.21 32.75
C LYS A 524 -7.09 -16.28 31.69
N ILE A 525 -7.62 -17.49 31.92
CA ILE A 525 -7.48 -18.64 31.00
C ILE A 525 -8.56 -18.67 29.90
N CYS A 526 -9.49 -17.71 29.93
CA CYS A 526 -10.57 -17.52 28.95
C CYS A 526 -11.49 -18.72 28.79
N ILE A 527 -11.86 -19.38 29.90
CA ILE A 527 -12.89 -20.44 29.88
C ILE A 527 -14.28 -19.81 29.69
N PRO A 528 -15.05 -20.21 28.66
CA PRO A 528 -16.42 -19.74 28.48
C PRO A 528 -17.34 -20.27 29.57
N HIS A 529 -18.14 -19.37 30.14
CA HIS A 529 -19.06 -19.70 31.21
C HIS A 529 -20.16 -18.65 31.38
N LYS A 530 -21.32 -19.08 31.87
CA LYS A 530 -22.36 -18.19 32.37
C LYS A 530 -22.21 -17.96 33.87
N TYR A 531 -22.45 -16.73 34.32
CA TYR A 531 -22.38 -16.35 35.72
C TYR A 531 -23.78 -16.03 36.26
N ASN A 532 -24.22 -16.83 37.22
CA ASN A 532 -25.46 -16.59 37.94
C ASN A 532 -25.16 -15.76 39.21
N LYS A 533 -25.45 -14.46 39.13
CA LYS A 533 -25.22 -13.52 40.25
C LYS A 533 -26.04 -13.85 41.50
N GLU A 534 -27.27 -14.37 41.34
CA GLU A 534 -28.17 -14.63 42.48
C GLU A 534 -27.70 -15.82 43.32
N ARG A 535 -27.22 -16.88 42.65
CA ARG A 535 -26.73 -18.09 43.30
C ARG A 535 -25.23 -18.11 43.52
N ASN A 536 -24.53 -17.08 43.03
CA ASN A 536 -23.09 -17.00 42.96
C ASN A 536 -22.46 -18.30 42.41
N SER A 537 -22.88 -18.69 41.22
CA SER A 537 -22.52 -19.97 40.58
C SER A 537 -22.12 -19.79 39.12
N ILE A 538 -21.41 -20.77 38.58
CA ILE A 538 -20.89 -20.83 37.22
C ILE A 538 -21.47 -22.02 36.47
N ILE A 539 -21.88 -21.79 35.23
CA ILE A 539 -22.29 -22.84 34.31
C ILE A 539 -21.29 -22.87 33.16
N PHE A 540 -20.52 -23.94 33.05
CA PHE A 540 -19.54 -24.13 31.98
C PHE A 540 -20.22 -24.54 30.69
N GLU A 541 -19.73 -24.01 29.56
CA GLU A 541 -20.21 -24.41 28.23
C GLU A 541 -19.74 -25.84 27.88
N ASP A 542 -18.46 -26.13 28.11
CA ASP A 542 -17.81 -27.42 27.81
C ASP A 542 -17.71 -28.30 29.08
N LYS A 543 -18.87 -28.62 29.70
CA LYS A 543 -18.92 -29.24 31.03
C LYS A 543 -18.17 -30.58 31.15
N LYS A 544 -18.26 -31.44 30.13
CA LYS A 544 -17.64 -32.78 30.16
C LYS A 544 -16.13 -32.68 30.05
N ILE A 545 -15.64 -31.65 29.35
CA ILE A 545 -14.21 -31.34 29.29
C ILE A 545 -13.71 -30.90 30.66
N ILE A 546 -14.39 -29.94 31.30
CA ILE A 546 -13.98 -29.44 32.62
C ILE A 546 -14.01 -30.58 33.65
N GLU A 547 -15.08 -31.38 33.66
CA GLU A 547 -15.18 -32.58 34.49
C GLU A 547 -13.99 -33.52 34.23
N ALA A 548 -13.69 -33.87 32.97
CA ALA A 548 -12.60 -34.77 32.63
C ALA A 548 -11.21 -34.26 33.04
N LEU A 549 -10.99 -32.94 33.03
CA LEU A 549 -9.72 -32.32 33.41
C LEU A 549 -9.47 -32.33 34.93
N PHE A 550 -10.53 -32.32 35.74
CA PHE A 550 -10.42 -32.20 37.20
C PHE A 550 -10.96 -33.42 37.98
N SER A 551 -11.54 -34.42 37.33
CA SER A 551 -12.06 -35.64 37.98
C SER A 551 -10.97 -36.53 38.58
N PHE A 552 -9.74 -36.46 38.08
CA PHE A 552 -8.62 -37.26 38.56
C PHE A 552 -7.83 -36.45 39.59
N ASN A 553 -7.95 -36.84 40.87
CA ASN A 553 -7.23 -36.19 41.98
C ASN A 553 -5.79 -36.72 42.13
N ASN A 554 -5.11 -36.97 41.01
CA ASN A 554 -3.71 -37.35 41.03
C ASN A 554 -2.86 -36.10 41.26
N ASN A 555 -2.06 -36.12 42.33
CA ASN A 555 -1.04 -35.10 42.59
C ASN A 555 0.32 -35.65 42.15
N PRO A 556 0.79 -35.35 40.93
CA PRO A 556 2.13 -35.75 40.51
C PRO A 556 3.19 -35.09 41.39
N ASN A 557 4.30 -35.79 41.68
CA ASN A 557 5.41 -35.23 42.45
C ASN A 557 5.94 -33.96 41.78
N ASN A 558 6.03 -32.89 42.59
CA ASN A 558 6.24 -31.52 42.12
C ASN A 558 7.70 -31.17 41.76
N GLU A 559 8.67 -31.97 42.19
CA GLU A 559 10.10 -31.57 42.19
C GLU A 559 10.72 -31.42 40.79
N GLU A 560 10.04 -31.85 39.72
CA GLU A 560 10.52 -31.76 38.33
C GLU A 560 9.60 -31.00 37.35
N ILE A 561 8.41 -30.53 37.76
CA ILE A 561 7.42 -29.93 36.84
C ILE A 561 7.42 -28.40 36.98
N ASN A 562 7.85 -27.70 35.91
CA ASN A 562 7.96 -26.24 35.89
C ASN A 562 6.84 -25.52 35.11
N ASP A 563 5.92 -26.25 34.47
CA ASP A 563 4.88 -25.70 33.60
C ASP A 563 3.47 -26.17 33.99
N SER A 564 2.52 -25.24 34.03
CA SER A 564 1.11 -25.48 34.38
C SER A 564 0.43 -26.44 33.41
N ILE A 565 0.81 -26.42 32.13
CA ILE A 565 0.24 -27.32 31.11
C ILE A 565 0.70 -28.77 31.33
N GLU A 566 1.98 -28.96 31.59
CA GLU A 566 2.53 -30.28 31.89
C GLU A 566 1.94 -30.84 33.19
N TYR A 567 1.83 -29.99 34.22
CA TYR A 567 1.18 -30.37 35.47
C TYR A 567 -0.26 -30.85 35.24
N LEU A 568 -1.09 -30.04 34.55
CA LEU A 568 -2.48 -30.40 34.25
C LEU A 568 -2.57 -31.70 33.43
N SER A 569 -1.70 -31.87 32.44
CA SER A 569 -1.67 -33.06 31.59
C SER A 569 -1.41 -34.34 32.40
N ARG A 570 -0.47 -34.29 33.35
CA ARG A 570 -0.17 -35.40 34.25
C ARG A 570 -1.30 -35.68 35.23
N CYS A 571 -1.98 -34.65 35.75
CA CYS A 571 -3.12 -34.81 36.66
C CYS A 571 -4.28 -35.55 35.99
N CYS A 572 -4.70 -35.12 34.79
CA CYS A 572 -5.88 -35.67 34.11
C CYS A 572 -5.59 -36.87 33.20
N GLY A 573 -4.32 -37.19 32.94
CA GLY A 573 -3.92 -38.26 32.02
C GLY A 573 -4.20 -37.97 30.55
N ILE A 574 -4.53 -36.72 30.20
CA ILE A 574 -4.78 -36.26 28.84
C ILE A 574 -3.67 -35.28 28.47
N LYS A 575 -3.06 -35.46 27.30
CA LYS A 575 -2.01 -34.54 26.84
C LYS A 575 -2.63 -33.19 26.46
N ILE A 576 -2.11 -32.11 27.03
CA ILE A 576 -2.55 -30.74 26.73
C ILE A 576 -1.39 -29.97 26.11
N LYS A 577 -1.71 -29.06 25.19
CA LYS A 577 -0.77 -28.17 24.52
C LYS A 577 -1.13 -26.71 24.82
N ALA A 578 -0.16 -25.81 24.72
CA ALA A 578 -0.40 -24.38 24.93
C ALA A 578 -1.34 -23.83 23.84
N LYS A 579 -2.40 -23.13 24.25
CA LYS A 579 -3.39 -22.58 23.31
C LYS A 579 -2.84 -21.38 22.55
N GLY A 580 -2.07 -20.51 23.22
CA GLY A 580 -1.44 -19.32 22.66
C GLY A 580 0.00 -19.19 23.13
N ARG A 581 0.95 -19.36 22.20
CA ARG A 581 2.38 -19.14 22.45
C ARG A 581 2.87 -17.78 21.97
N SER A 582 2.39 -17.37 20.80
CA SER A 582 2.82 -16.14 20.13
C SER A 582 1.63 -15.22 19.88
N PHE A 583 1.81 -13.94 20.23
CA PHE A 583 0.82 -12.89 20.03
C PHE A 583 1.43 -11.75 19.21
N ILE A 584 0.62 -11.16 18.34
CA ILE A 584 1.03 -10.12 17.40
C ILE A 584 0.38 -8.80 17.80
N GLY A 585 1.23 -7.82 18.11
CA GLY A 585 0.82 -6.43 18.29
C GLY A 585 0.29 -5.83 17.00
N ALA A 586 -0.77 -5.01 17.10
CA ALA A 586 -1.31 -4.32 15.94
C ALA A 586 -1.99 -3.01 16.32
N ARG A 587 -1.96 -2.05 15.39
CA ARG A 587 -2.77 -0.83 15.46
C ARG A 587 -3.32 -0.47 14.10
N MET A 588 -4.33 0.40 14.09
CA MET A 588 -4.87 0.94 12.86
C MET A 588 -3.84 1.81 12.13
N GLY A 589 -3.57 1.45 10.88
CA GLY A 589 -2.85 2.23 9.88
C GLY A 589 -3.81 3.13 9.12
N ARG A 590 -3.89 2.97 7.80
CA ARG A 590 -4.78 3.74 6.93
C ARG A 590 -6.15 3.05 6.76
N PRO A 591 -7.25 3.81 6.64
CA PRO A 591 -8.53 3.24 6.24
C PRO A 591 -8.47 2.73 4.80
N GLU A 592 -9.37 1.83 4.45
CA GLU A 592 -9.62 1.39 3.08
C GLU A 592 -10.11 2.55 2.20
N LYS A 593 -9.89 2.45 0.88
CA LYS A 593 -10.25 3.51 -0.07
C LYS A 593 -10.75 2.92 -1.38
N ALA A 594 -11.90 3.42 -1.83
CA ALA A 594 -12.40 3.27 -3.18
C ALA A 594 -13.02 4.61 -3.60
N LYS A 595 -12.23 5.49 -4.24
CA LYS A 595 -12.66 6.86 -4.57
C LYS A 595 -12.07 7.31 -5.91
N GLU A 596 -12.85 8.09 -6.66
CA GLU A 596 -12.40 8.72 -7.90
C GLU A 596 -11.21 9.68 -7.68
N ARG A 597 -10.21 9.65 -8.57
CA ARG A 597 -9.02 10.50 -8.44
C ARG A 597 -9.32 11.90 -8.97
N VAL A 598 -9.66 12.80 -8.06
CA VAL A 598 -9.97 14.20 -8.40
C VAL A 598 -8.81 15.11 -8.06
N MET A 599 -8.31 15.86 -9.05
CA MET A 599 -7.36 16.94 -8.81
C MET A 599 -7.93 17.96 -7.83
N LYS A 600 -7.08 18.60 -7.02
CA LYS A 600 -7.50 19.71 -6.15
C LYS A 600 -6.99 21.04 -6.73
N PRO A 601 -7.87 21.93 -7.22
CA PRO A 601 -9.33 21.77 -7.40
C PRO A 601 -9.71 20.86 -8.58
N PRO A 602 -10.98 20.40 -8.68
CA PRO A 602 -11.42 19.44 -9.70
C PRO A 602 -11.21 19.89 -11.15
N VAL A 603 -10.76 18.92 -11.95
CA VAL A 603 -10.37 18.88 -13.38
C VAL A 603 -11.40 18.33 -14.40
N HIS A 604 -11.98 19.06 -15.36
CA HIS A 604 -12.66 18.40 -16.51
C HIS A 604 -11.80 18.39 -17.79
N VAL A 605 -11.03 19.45 -18.03
CA VAL A 605 -10.20 19.59 -19.24
C VAL A 605 -8.88 20.30 -18.96
N ILE A 606 -7.82 19.88 -19.64
CA ILE A 606 -6.51 20.53 -19.58
C ILE A 606 -6.51 21.76 -20.50
N PHE A 607 -7.32 22.77 -20.15
CA PHE A 607 -7.41 24.03 -20.89
C PHE A 607 -7.19 25.23 -19.95
N PRO A 608 -6.27 26.16 -20.26
CA PRO A 608 -5.96 27.28 -19.38
C PRO A 608 -7.06 28.35 -19.42
N VAL A 609 -7.49 28.84 -18.26
CA VAL A 609 -8.44 29.99 -18.14
C VAL A 609 -7.90 31.16 -17.31
N GLY A 610 -6.65 31.09 -16.87
CA GLY A 610 -6.02 32.13 -16.07
C GLY A 610 -6.80 32.46 -14.80
N LEU A 611 -7.11 33.74 -14.61
CA LEU A 611 -7.97 34.25 -13.53
C LEU A 611 -9.41 34.53 -14.00
N SER A 612 -9.68 34.47 -15.30
CA SER A 612 -10.97 34.82 -15.90
C SER A 612 -12.08 33.86 -15.50
N GLY A 613 -11.76 32.58 -15.26
CA GLY A 613 -12.70 31.60 -14.73
C GLY A 613 -12.95 31.67 -13.21
N GLY A 614 -12.42 32.67 -12.51
CA GLY A 614 -12.57 32.84 -11.07
C GLY A 614 -11.89 31.73 -10.23
N SER A 615 -12.34 31.54 -8.98
CA SER A 615 -11.78 30.56 -8.05
C SER A 615 -11.99 29.10 -8.50
N GLN A 616 -13.08 28.84 -9.22
CA GLN A 616 -13.42 27.52 -9.74
C GLN A 616 -12.74 27.20 -11.08
N ARG A 617 -12.10 28.18 -11.72
CA ARG A 617 -11.45 28.06 -13.04
C ARG A 617 -12.47 27.61 -14.10
N ASP A 618 -13.62 28.25 -14.10
CA ASP A 618 -14.74 27.95 -14.99
C ASP A 618 -14.54 28.54 -16.39
N ILE A 619 -14.56 27.68 -17.41
CA ILE A 619 -14.44 28.06 -18.82
C ILE A 619 -15.67 28.83 -19.29
N VAL A 620 -16.87 28.46 -18.81
CA VAL A 620 -18.13 29.09 -19.25
C VAL A 620 -18.15 30.55 -18.85
N LYS A 621 -17.87 30.83 -17.56
CA LYS A 621 -17.68 32.19 -17.06
C LYS A 621 -16.59 32.96 -17.81
N ALA A 622 -15.48 32.31 -18.12
CA ALA A 622 -14.39 32.96 -18.85
C ALA A 622 -14.78 33.32 -20.29
N MET A 623 -15.62 32.52 -20.95
CA MET A 623 -16.15 32.78 -22.28
C MET A 623 -17.23 33.88 -22.31
N GLN A 624 -18.04 34.01 -21.25
CA GLN A 624 -19.02 35.10 -21.12
C GLN A 624 -18.37 36.50 -21.13
N LEU A 625 -17.07 36.60 -20.84
CA LEU A 625 -16.30 37.84 -20.88
C LEU A 625 -15.83 38.24 -22.29
N GLY A 626 -16.20 37.49 -23.34
CA GLY A 626 -15.75 37.72 -24.71
C GLY A 626 -14.34 37.19 -25.04
N GLY A 627 -13.75 36.43 -24.12
CA GLY A 627 -12.45 35.77 -24.24
C GLY A 627 -11.55 35.99 -23.01
N PHE A 628 -10.36 35.38 -23.02
CA PHE A 628 -9.37 35.57 -21.95
C PHE A 628 -7.92 35.43 -22.43
N GLU A 629 -7.00 36.03 -21.67
CA GLU A 629 -5.58 36.04 -21.98
C GLU A 629 -4.82 34.94 -21.24
N VAL A 630 -4.15 34.04 -21.98
CA VAL A 630 -3.43 32.87 -21.45
C VAL A 630 -2.18 32.53 -22.25
N GLU A 631 -1.24 31.82 -21.62
CA GLU A 631 -0.10 31.20 -22.31
C GLU A 631 -0.52 29.90 -22.98
N ILE A 632 -0.30 29.79 -24.29
CA ILE A 632 -0.78 28.66 -25.10
C ILE A 632 0.16 28.42 -26.29
N VAL A 633 0.21 27.17 -26.76
CA VAL A 633 1.05 26.75 -27.89
C VAL A 633 0.80 27.57 -29.16
N LEU A 634 1.87 27.82 -29.89
CA LEU A 634 1.84 28.46 -31.21
C LEU A 634 1.91 27.41 -32.30
N LYS A 635 0.91 27.38 -33.18
CA LYS A 635 0.89 26.56 -34.38
C LYS A 635 0.52 27.39 -35.59
N LYS A 636 1.02 27.03 -36.76
CA LYS A 636 0.75 27.70 -38.03
C LYS A 636 0.09 26.73 -39.00
N CYS A 637 -0.95 27.20 -39.67
CA CYS A 637 -1.54 26.45 -40.77
C CYS A 637 -0.64 26.57 -42.02
N PRO A 638 -0.16 25.47 -42.62
CA PRO A 638 0.69 25.54 -43.81
C PRO A 638 -0.05 26.07 -45.05
N LYS A 639 -1.38 25.90 -45.14
CA LYS A 639 -2.19 26.38 -46.28
C LYS A 639 -2.68 27.82 -46.11
N CYS A 640 -3.25 28.14 -44.95
CA CYS A 640 -3.86 29.45 -44.70
C CYS A 640 -2.90 30.47 -44.07
N ASN A 641 -1.71 30.06 -43.65
CA ASN A 641 -0.73 30.88 -42.89
C ASN A 641 -1.26 31.52 -41.59
N VAL A 642 -2.44 31.11 -41.11
CA VAL A 642 -3.01 31.59 -39.83
C VAL A 642 -2.32 30.91 -38.65
N VAL A 643 -2.09 31.69 -37.58
CA VAL A 643 -1.49 31.21 -36.34
C VAL A 643 -2.58 30.86 -35.33
N VAL A 644 -2.69 29.58 -35.00
CA VAL A 644 -3.75 28.96 -34.19
C VAL A 644 -3.13 28.12 -33.06
N TYR A 645 -3.95 27.54 -32.17
CA TYR A 645 -3.48 26.59 -31.14
C TYR A 645 -3.97 25.16 -31.41
N GLU A 646 -5.04 25.01 -32.18
CA GLU A 646 -5.62 23.73 -32.56
C GLU A 646 -4.69 22.90 -33.44
N ASN A 647 -4.85 21.59 -33.41
CA ASN A 647 -4.11 20.66 -34.27
C ASN A 647 -4.58 20.70 -35.73
N ILE A 648 -5.83 21.12 -35.97
CA ILE A 648 -6.44 21.21 -37.30
C ILE A 648 -6.87 22.64 -37.55
N CYS A 649 -6.52 23.17 -38.72
CA CYS A 649 -6.95 24.50 -39.11
C CYS A 649 -8.44 24.51 -39.43
N ARG A 650 -9.22 25.31 -38.70
CA ARG A 650 -10.68 25.47 -38.91
C ARG A 650 -11.08 25.97 -40.30
N LYS A 651 -10.18 26.64 -41.03
CA LYS A 651 -10.48 27.22 -42.36
C LYS A 651 -10.32 26.23 -43.52
N CYS A 652 -9.38 25.30 -43.43
CA CYS A 652 -9.01 24.43 -44.55
C CYS A 652 -8.78 22.96 -44.16
N ASN A 653 -9.04 22.61 -42.91
CA ASN A 653 -8.88 21.28 -42.32
C ASN A 653 -7.49 20.65 -42.46
N SER A 654 -6.45 21.42 -42.83
CA SER A 654 -5.07 20.90 -42.82
C SER A 654 -4.50 20.87 -41.40
N ARG A 655 -3.68 19.85 -41.11
CA ARG A 655 -2.93 19.76 -39.85
C ARG A 655 -1.94 20.91 -39.73
N THR A 656 -1.89 21.52 -38.56
CA THR A 656 -1.03 22.67 -38.27
C THR A 656 0.36 22.21 -37.86
N ILE A 657 1.37 23.02 -38.15
CA ILE A 657 2.77 22.77 -37.77
C ILE A 657 3.16 23.62 -36.57
N GLN A 658 4.12 23.15 -35.77
CA GLN A 658 4.65 23.88 -34.62
C GLN A 658 5.28 25.20 -35.08
N PHE A 659 5.01 26.27 -34.33
CA PHE A 659 5.57 27.60 -34.56
C PHE A 659 6.20 28.12 -33.26
N TYR A 660 7.15 29.03 -33.37
CA TYR A 660 7.95 29.51 -32.24
C TYR A 660 7.98 31.03 -32.19
N TYR A 661 8.14 31.58 -30.99
CA TYR A 661 8.25 33.01 -30.71
C TYR A 661 9.61 33.31 -30.07
N CYS A 662 10.30 34.34 -30.54
CA CYS A 662 11.54 34.80 -29.92
C CYS A 662 11.23 35.85 -28.83
N PRO A 663 11.57 35.59 -27.56
CA PRO A 663 11.31 36.56 -26.49
C PRO A 663 12.19 37.80 -26.58
N ASN A 664 13.33 37.74 -27.29
CA ASN A 664 14.26 38.86 -27.42
C ASN A 664 13.87 39.81 -28.56
N CYS A 665 13.64 39.28 -29.77
CA CYS A 665 13.35 40.11 -30.95
C CYS A 665 11.86 40.22 -31.30
N GLY A 666 10.97 39.53 -30.60
CA GLY A 666 9.51 39.58 -30.80
C GLY A 666 8.99 38.89 -32.08
N ASN A 667 9.87 38.32 -32.91
CA ASN A 667 9.50 37.68 -34.18
C ASN A 667 9.15 36.20 -34.00
N TYR A 668 8.46 35.67 -35.01
CA TYR A 668 8.07 34.27 -35.07
C TYR A 668 8.91 33.48 -36.07
N TYR A 669 9.16 32.20 -35.74
CA TYR A 669 10.04 31.31 -36.50
C TYR A 669 9.46 29.90 -36.56
N GLU A 670 9.85 29.14 -37.59
CA GLU A 670 9.54 27.71 -37.73
C GLU A 670 10.64 26.82 -37.11
N VAL A 671 11.70 27.43 -36.58
CA VAL A 671 12.86 26.78 -35.96
C VAL A 671 12.99 27.17 -34.49
N ASP A 672 13.62 26.30 -33.70
CA ASP A 672 13.79 26.47 -32.26
C ASP A 672 14.86 27.50 -31.87
N THR A 673 15.63 28.00 -32.82
CA THR A 673 16.70 28.98 -32.62
C THR A 673 16.46 30.22 -33.47
N CYS A 674 16.53 31.40 -32.83
CA CYS A 674 16.32 32.66 -33.54
C CYS A 674 17.47 32.93 -34.51
N ARG A 675 17.16 32.99 -35.82
CA ARG A 675 18.15 33.28 -36.87
C ARG A 675 18.78 34.68 -36.75
N LYS A 676 18.12 35.61 -36.03
CA LYS A 676 18.57 37.00 -35.88
C LYS A 676 19.45 37.23 -34.65
N CYS A 677 19.14 36.60 -33.52
CA CYS A 677 19.81 36.89 -32.24
C CYS A 677 20.41 35.65 -31.56
N GLY A 678 20.35 34.47 -32.17
CA GLY A 678 20.89 33.22 -31.62
C GLY A 678 20.18 32.69 -30.36
N THR A 679 19.22 33.44 -29.82
CA THR A 679 18.47 33.05 -28.61
C THR A 679 17.52 31.90 -28.92
N LYS A 680 17.39 30.97 -27.98
CA LYS A 680 16.40 29.89 -28.03
C LYS A 680 14.99 30.48 -28.05
N THR A 681 14.20 30.08 -29.05
CA THR A 681 12.80 30.49 -29.19
C THR A 681 11.90 29.63 -28.31
N ILE A 682 10.70 30.13 -27.99
CA ILE A 682 9.72 29.44 -27.16
C ILE A 682 8.49 29.00 -28.00
N PRO A 683 7.95 27.79 -27.77
CA PRO A 683 6.86 27.22 -28.57
C PRO A 683 5.46 27.75 -28.20
N PHE A 684 5.38 28.73 -27.30
CA PHE A 684 4.14 29.30 -26.79
C PHE A 684 4.32 30.80 -26.57
N ASN A 685 3.20 31.52 -26.50
CA ASN A 685 3.17 32.91 -26.08
C ASN A 685 1.85 33.24 -25.38
N LYS A 686 1.80 34.41 -24.77
CA LYS A 686 0.59 34.91 -24.11
C LYS A 686 -0.32 35.55 -25.15
N ARG A 687 -1.54 35.04 -25.30
CA ARG A 687 -2.50 35.46 -26.34
C ARG A 687 -3.91 35.56 -25.80
N MET A 688 -4.71 36.41 -26.45
CA MET A 688 -6.14 36.48 -26.25
C MET A 688 -6.80 35.30 -26.96
N ILE A 689 -7.54 34.48 -26.22
CA ILE A 689 -8.24 33.29 -26.71
C ILE A 689 -9.74 33.48 -26.55
N SER A 690 -10.45 33.26 -27.65
CA SER A 690 -11.88 33.05 -27.70
C SER A 690 -12.14 31.67 -28.30
N ILE A 691 -13.17 30.97 -27.82
CA ILE A 691 -13.57 29.67 -28.36
C ILE A 691 -14.80 29.91 -29.22
N ASP A 692 -14.62 29.97 -30.55
CA ASP A 692 -15.75 30.18 -31.47
C ASP A 692 -16.81 29.09 -31.29
N ASN A 693 -18.07 29.50 -31.37
CA ASN A 693 -19.26 28.65 -31.27
C ASN A 693 -19.32 27.83 -29.97
N PHE A 694 -18.64 28.24 -28.89
CA PHE A 694 -18.62 27.51 -27.63
C PHE A 694 -20.03 27.24 -27.06
N PHE A 695 -20.90 28.25 -27.06
CA PHE A 695 -22.27 28.11 -26.56
C PHE A 695 -23.16 27.26 -27.48
N GLU A 696 -22.89 27.23 -28.78
CA GLU A 696 -23.56 26.32 -29.72
C GLU A 696 -23.12 24.88 -29.46
N LYS A 697 -21.82 24.65 -29.24
CA LYS A 697 -21.30 23.33 -28.83
C LYS A 697 -21.95 22.85 -27.54
N LEU A 698 -22.06 23.70 -26.52
CA LEU A 698 -22.78 23.34 -25.29
C LEU A 698 -24.23 22.93 -25.58
N SER A 699 -24.91 23.69 -26.44
CA SER A 699 -26.30 23.39 -26.83
C SER A 699 -26.42 22.07 -27.59
N LYS A 700 -25.47 21.77 -28.50
CA LYS A 700 -25.38 20.48 -29.22
C LYS A 700 -25.31 19.30 -28.25
N PHE A 701 -24.56 19.45 -27.15
CA PHE A 701 -24.41 18.41 -26.13
C PHE A 701 -25.49 18.44 -25.04
N GLY A 702 -26.50 19.32 -25.16
CA GLY A 702 -27.59 19.45 -24.18
C GLY A 702 -27.18 20.09 -22.86
N ILE A 703 -26.12 20.91 -22.85
CA ILE A 703 -25.54 21.51 -21.64
C ILE A 703 -25.94 22.98 -21.53
N SER A 704 -26.42 23.38 -20.34
CA SER A 704 -26.84 24.76 -20.05
C SER A 704 -25.67 25.75 -20.07
N LYS A 705 -25.95 26.99 -20.50
CA LYS A 705 -24.99 28.12 -20.48
C LYS A 705 -24.59 28.59 -19.06
N ASN A 706 -25.25 28.07 -18.02
CA ASN A 706 -24.92 28.34 -16.61
C ASN A 706 -24.10 27.21 -15.95
N SER A 707 -23.68 26.22 -16.74
CA SER A 707 -22.89 25.09 -16.27
C SER A 707 -21.47 25.50 -15.89
N VAL A 708 -20.84 24.78 -14.97
CA VAL A 708 -19.47 25.08 -14.50
C VAL A 708 -18.48 24.05 -15.04
N ILE A 709 -17.83 24.39 -16.14
CA ILE A 709 -16.83 23.52 -16.78
C ILE A 709 -15.43 23.95 -16.32
N LYS A 710 -14.90 23.20 -15.37
CA LYS A 710 -13.60 23.47 -14.73
C LYS A 710 -12.41 23.13 -15.64
N GLY A 711 -11.62 24.14 -15.98
CA GLY A 711 -10.31 24.02 -16.63
C GLY A 711 -9.13 24.11 -15.65
N VAL A 712 -7.95 24.47 -16.16
CA VAL A 712 -6.74 24.71 -15.37
C VAL A 712 -6.39 26.19 -15.30
N LYS A 713 -5.64 26.60 -14.27
CA LYS A 713 -5.19 27.99 -14.14
C LYS A 713 -4.17 28.37 -15.23
N GLY A 714 -3.33 27.41 -15.62
CA GLY A 714 -2.30 27.55 -16.64
C GLY A 714 -1.73 26.18 -16.95
N LEU A 715 -1.16 26.02 -18.15
CA LEU A 715 -0.60 24.75 -18.60
C LEU A 715 0.80 24.53 -18.01
N THR A 716 1.04 23.34 -17.47
CA THR A 716 2.32 22.98 -16.85
C THR A 716 3.22 22.13 -17.74
N ASN A 717 2.71 21.70 -18.91
CA ASN A 717 3.51 20.99 -19.89
C ASN A 717 4.48 21.92 -20.63
N THR A 718 5.49 21.33 -21.26
CA THR A 718 6.65 22.01 -21.85
C THR A 718 6.26 22.95 -22.99
N LYS A 719 5.30 22.54 -23.84
CA LYS A 719 4.89 23.30 -25.03
C LYS A 719 3.64 24.16 -24.83
N LYS A 720 3.03 24.14 -23.64
CA LYS A 720 1.70 24.72 -23.35
C LYS A 720 0.63 24.25 -24.35
N ILE A 721 0.62 22.96 -24.68
CA ILE A 721 -0.41 22.34 -25.50
C ILE A 721 -1.65 22.09 -24.64
N PRO A 722 -2.82 22.66 -25.00
CA PRO A 722 -4.09 22.37 -24.33
C PRO A 722 -4.71 21.08 -24.88
N GLU A 723 -5.63 20.52 -24.10
CA GLU A 723 -6.57 19.51 -24.58
C GLU A 723 -7.74 20.15 -25.35
N ILE A 724 -8.38 19.40 -26.25
CA ILE A 724 -9.58 19.87 -26.96
C ILE A 724 -10.77 20.06 -26.00
N ILE A 725 -11.57 21.09 -26.25
CA ILE A 725 -12.65 21.51 -25.34
C ILE A 725 -13.81 20.51 -25.32
N GLU A 726 -14.06 19.84 -26.43
CA GLU A 726 -15.11 18.84 -26.63
C GLU A 726 -14.99 17.71 -25.59
N LYS A 727 -13.76 17.23 -25.33
CA LYS A 727 -13.49 16.25 -24.26
C LYS A 727 -13.95 16.77 -22.91
N GLY A 728 -13.65 18.03 -22.59
CA GLY A 728 -14.08 18.68 -21.34
C GLY A 728 -15.59 18.79 -21.16
N ILE A 729 -16.30 19.13 -22.24
CA ILE A 729 -17.76 19.24 -22.26
C ILE A 729 -18.40 17.88 -22.00
N LEU A 730 -17.95 16.84 -22.71
CA LEU A 730 -18.45 15.47 -22.54
C LEU A 730 -18.13 14.92 -21.15
N ARG A 731 -16.94 15.18 -20.60
CA ARG A 731 -16.59 14.76 -19.23
C ARG A 731 -17.46 15.44 -18.17
N TYR A 732 -17.80 16.72 -18.36
CA TYR A 732 -18.77 17.41 -17.51
C TYR A 732 -20.16 16.77 -17.59
N LYS A 733 -20.65 16.48 -18.81
CA LYS A 733 -21.94 15.80 -19.05
C LYS A 733 -22.03 14.48 -18.29
N HIS A 734 -20.97 13.67 -18.36
CA HIS A 734 -20.87 12.35 -17.71
C HIS A 734 -20.39 12.41 -16.25
N LYS A 735 -20.13 13.60 -15.69
CA LYS A 735 -19.66 13.80 -14.30
C LYS A 735 -18.37 13.04 -13.99
N VAL A 736 -17.40 13.04 -14.90
CA VAL A 736 -16.09 12.41 -14.75
C VAL A 736 -14.98 13.46 -14.72
N PHE A 737 -13.91 13.17 -13.98
CA PHE A 737 -12.78 14.08 -13.78
C PHE A 737 -11.48 13.48 -14.29
N ILE A 738 -10.60 14.35 -14.80
CA ILE A 738 -9.30 13.95 -15.31
C ILE A 738 -8.17 14.11 -14.29
N TYR A 739 -7.11 13.36 -14.55
CA TYR A 739 -5.79 13.59 -14.00
C TYR A 739 -4.91 14.43 -14.94
N LYS A 740 -3.64 14.64 -14.57
CA LYS A 740 -2.72 15.58 -15.24
C LYS A 740 -2.33 15.19 -16.67
N ASP A 741 -2.52 13.93 -17.03
CA ASP A 741 -2.13 13.33 -18.30
C ASP A 741 -3.32 13.10 -19.24
N GLY A 742 -4.51 13.59 -18.87
CA GLY A 742 -5.76 13.42 -19.62
C GLY A 742 -6.56 12.17 -19.24
N THR A 743 -5.96 11.23 -18.50
CA THR A 743 -6.64 9.97 -18.13
C THR A 743 -7.66 10.16 -17.02
N ILE A 744 -8.66 9.28 -16.95
CA ILE A 744 -9.66 9.22 -15.89
C ILE A 744 -9.35 8.03 -14.99
N ARG A 745 -9.26 8.24 -13.68
CA ARG A 745 -8.75 7.25 -12.74
C ARG A 745 -9.62 7.07 -11.52
N TYR A 746 -9.60 5.86 -10.98
CA TYR A 746 -10.25 5.50 -9.74
C TYR A 746 -9.24 4.83 -8.80
N ASP A 747 -9.01 5.41 -7.62
CA ASP A 747 -8.05 4.90 -6.63
C ASP A 747 -8.72 3.84 -5.74
N ILE A 748 -8.08 2.68 -5.60
CA ILE A 748 -8.61 1.53 -4.86
C ILE A 748 -7.52 0.87 -4.02
N THR A 749 -7.84 0.45 -2.80
CA THR A 749 -6.96 -0.37 -1.96
C THR A 749 -6.77 -1.77 -2.52
N ASN A 750 -5.55 -2.29 -2.48
CA ASN A 750 -5.22 -3.62 -2.99
C ASN A 750 -5.55 -4.72 -1.97
N ALA A 751 -6.18 -5.80 -2.44
CA ALA A 751 -6.35 -7.05 -1.71
C ALA A 751 -6.02 -8.23 -2.63
N PRO A 752 -5.31 -9.27 -2.16
CA PRO A 752 -4.99 -10.42 -2.97
C PRO A 752 -6.17 -11.37 -3.01
N LEU A 753 -6.32 -12.10 -4.11
CA LEU A 753 -7.25 -13.20 -4.24
C LEU A 753 -6.71 -14.20 -5.23
N THR A 754 -6.74 -15.48 -4.88
CA THR A 754 -6.42 -16.56 -5.85
C THR A 754 -7.61 -17.42 -6.21
N HIS A 755 -8.67 -17.38 -5.41
CA HIS A 755 -9.82 -18.26 -5.59
C HIS A 755 -11.11 -17.54 -5.19
N PHE A 756 -12.17 -17.70 -5.96
CA PHE A 756 -13.45 -17.02 -5.73
C PHE A 756 -14.64 -17.95 -5.98
N LYS A 757 -15.80 -17.61 -5.41
CA LYS A 757 -17.08 -18.23 -5.76
C LYS A 757 -17.87 -17.30 -6.68
N PRO A 758 -18.60 -17.81 -7.69
CA PRO A 758 -19.53 -17.00 -8.47
C PRO A 758 -20.49 -16.14 -7.61
N SER A 759 -21.00 -16.71 -6.52
CA SER A 759 -21.91 -16.04 -5.57
C SER A 759 -21.28 -14.83 -4.86
N GLU A 760 -19.96 -14.85 -4.63
CA GLU A 760 -19.23 -13.75 -3.97
C GLU A 760 -19.10 -12.51 -4.86
N ILE A 761 -19.05 -12.71 -6.18
CA ILE A 761 -18.75 -11.66 -7.16
C ILE A 761 -19.98 -11.21 -7.96
N GLY A 762 -21.12 -11.88 -7.74
CA GLY A 762 -22.41 -11.56 -8.34
C GLY A 762 -22.49 -11.80 -9.84
N VAL A 763 -21.88 -12.88 -10.33
CA VAL A 763 -21.81 -13.22 -11.78
C VAL A 763 -22.34 -14.61 -12.04
N SER A 764 -23.11 -14.77 -13.13
CA SER A 764 -23.71 -16.06 -13.48
C SER A 764 -22.68 -17.06 -14.01
N ILE A 765 -23.01 -18.34 -13.88
CA ILE A 765 -22.16 -19.45 -14.33
C ILE A 765 -21.96 -19.39 -15.84
N GLU A 766 -23.01 -19.07 -16.60
CA GLU A 766 -22.94 -18.95 -18.06
C GLU A 766 -21.92 -17.88 -18.45
N LYS A 767 -21.94 -16.73 -17.78
CA LYS A 767 -21.02 -15.64 -18.06
C LYS A 767 -19.57 -16.01 -17.71
N LEU A 768 -19.35 -16.75 -16.62
CA LEU A 768 -18.03 -17.24 -16.26
C LEU A 768 -17.50 -18.28 -17.26
N ARG A 769 -18.37 -19.16 -17.78
CA ARG A 769 -18.01 -20.10 -18.86
C ARG A 769 -17.60 -19.35 -20.14
N GLU A 770 -18.32 -18.28 -20.51
CA GLU A 770 -17.92 -17.40 -21.63
C GLU A 770 -16.52 -16.78 -21.42
N LEU A 771 -16.16 -16.46 -20.17
CA LEU A 771 -14.85 -15.90 -19.82
C LEU A 771 -13.72 -16.95 -19.73
N GLY A 772 -14.06 -18.23 -19.92
CA GLY A 772 -13.12 -19.35 -19.91
C GLY A 772 -13.00 -20.10 -18.57
N TYR A 773 -13.97 -19.94 -17.65
CA TYR A 773 -14.04 -20.71 -16.41
C TYR A 773 -14.97 -21.91 -16.58
N THR A 774 -14.38 -23.10 -16.75
CA THR A 774 -15.13 -24.34 -17.02
C THR A 774 -15.10 -25.34 -15.87
N LYS A 775 -14.05 -25.30 -15.05
CA LYS A 775 -13.83 -26.21 -13.93
C LYS A 775 -13.53 -25.45 -12.65
N ASP A 776 -13.88 -26.05 -11.52
CA ASP A 776 -13.47 -25.61 -10.20
C ASP A 776 -12.01 -25.97 -9.90
N TYR A 777 -11.50 -25.48 -8.77
CA TYR A 777 -10.11 -25.70 -8.37
C TYR A 777 -9.74 -27.18 -8.10
N LYS A 778 -10.75 -28.05 -7.94
CA LYS A 778 -10.56 -29.51 -7.80
C LYS A 778 -10.68 -30.24 -9.14
N GLY A 779 -10.92 -29.52 -10.23
CA GLY A 779 -11.08 -30.07 -11.57
C GLY A 779 -12.50 -30.55 -11.91
N ASN A 780 -13.50 -30.34 -11.04
CA ASN A 780 -14.89 -30.68 -11.35
C ASN A 780 -15.51 -29.64 -12.26
N GLU A 781 -16.49 -30.03 -13.08
CA GLU A 781 -17.24 -29.08 -13.91
C GLU A 781 -17.97 -28.02 -13.08
N LEU A 782 -17.93 -26.78 -13.54
CA LEU A 782 -18.67 -25.67 -12.92
C LEU A 782 -20.17 -25.82 -13.17
N LYS A 783 -20.95 -26.14 -12.12
CA LYS A 783 -22.40 -26.38 -12.11
C LYS A 783 -23.15 -25.54 -11.08
N HIS A 784 -22.50 -25.10 -9.99
CA HIS A 784 -23.12 -24.39 -8.88
C HIS A 784 -22.38 -23.08 -8.53
N GLU A 785 -23.10 -22.11 -8.00
CA GLU A 785 -22.56 -20.77 -7.70
C GLU A 785 -21.64 -20.71 -6.47
N ASP A 786 -21.62 -21.77 -5.66
CA ASP A 786 -20.76 -21.89 -4.48
C ASP A 786 -19.49 -22.72 -4.70
N GLN A 787 -19.30 -23.22 -5.93
CA GLN A 787 -18.02 -23.83 -6.30
C GLN A 787 -16.91 -22.78 -6.31
N ILE A 788 -15.73 -23.19 -5.84
CA ILE A 788 -14.56 -22.32 -5.76
C ILE A 788 -13.76 -22.45 -7.06
N LEU A 789 -13.60 -21.35 -7.77
CA LEU A 789 -12.85 -21.25 -9.01
C LEU A 789 -11.46 -20.67 -8.73
N GLU A 790 -10.43 -21.17 -9.40
CA GLU A 790 -9.09 -20.57 -9.40
C GLU A 790 -9.08 -19.32 -10.30
N LEU A 791 -8.71 -18.17 -9.75
CA LEU A 791 -8.70 -16.87 -10.42
C LEU A 791 -7.58 -16.79 -11.45
N LYS A 792 -7.92 -16.52 -12.71
CA LYS A 792 -6.91 -16.29 -13.75
C LYS A 792 -6.11 -15.02 -13.48
N VAL A 793 -4.83 -15.03 -13.84
CA VAL A 793 -3.81 -14.09 -13.31
C VAL A 793 -3.96 -12.61 -13.62
N GLN A 794 -4.78 -12.22 -14.61
CA GLN A 794 -5.09 -10.82 -14.92
C GLN A 794 -6.59 -10.50 -14.78
N ASP A 795 -7.37 -11.43 -14.23
CA ASP A 795 -8.77 -11.20 -13.92
C ASP A 795 -8.87 -10.50 -12.55
N ILE A 796 -9.75 -9.50 -12.48
CA ILE A 796 -9.92 -8.65 -11.30
C ILE A 796 -11.39 -8.52 -10.91
N ILE A 797 -11.62 -8.34 -9.61
CA ILE A 797 -12.93 -8.07 -9.02
C ILE A 797 -12.86 -6.70 -8.36
N ILE A 798 -13.66 -5.77 -8.86
CA ILE A 798 -13.62 -4.35 -8.47
C ILE A 798 -14.81 -3.96 -7.57
N PRO A 799 -14.69 -2.91 -6.74
CA PRO A 799 -15.83 -2.39 -5.99
C PRO A 799 -16.96 -1.95 -6.92
N GLU A 800 -18.22 -2.15 -6.51
CA GLU A 800 -19.38 -1.61 -7.24
C GLU A 800 -19.31 -0.09 -7.47
N SER A 801 -18.72 0.64 -6.51
CA SER A 801 -18.52 2.09 -6.62
C SER A 801 -17.58 2.46 -7.77
N CYS A 802 -16.53 1.65 -7.98
CA CYS A 802 -15.64 1.76 -9.13
C CYS A 802 -16.39 1.45 -10.43
N ALA A 803 -17.13 0.33 -10.48
CA ALA A 803 -17.89 -0.08 -11.66
C ALA A 803 -18.90 1.00 -12.10
N LYS A 804 -19.63 1.61 -11.16
CA LYS A 804 -20.56 2.73 -11.43
C LYS A 804 -19.83 3.98 -11.96
N TYR A 805 -18.60 4.23 -11.52
CA TYR A 805 -17.76 5.30 -12.06
C TYR A 805 -17.28 4.96 -13.48
N LEU A 806 -16.73 3.76 -13.69
CA LEU A 806 -16.25 3.30 -15.00
C LEU A 806 -17.39 3.19 -16.03
N TYR A 807 -18.62 2.88 -15.63
CA TYR A 807 -19.79 2.93 -16.50
C TYR A 807 -20.02 4.35 -17.07
N ARG A 808 -19.87 5.39 -16.24
CA ARG A 808 -19.91 6.79 -16.72
C ARG A 808 -18.75 7.10 -17.66
N VAL A 809 -17.57 6.52 -17.40
CA VAL A 809 -16.41 6.66 -18.28
C VAL A 809 -16.64 5.96 -19.63
N ALA A 810 -17.26 4.78 -19.65
CA ALA A 810 -17.61 4.06 -20.88
C ALA A 810 -18.58 4.86 -21.74
N ASN A 811 -19.64 5.41 -21.14
CA ASN A 811 -20.60 6.29 -21.83
C ASN A 811 -19.93 7.57 -22.37
N TYR A 812 -18.96 8.12 -21.62
CA TYR A 812 -18.13 9.21 -22.10
C TYR A 812 -17.31 8.81 -23.33
N VAL A 813 -16.65 7.64 -23.32
CA VAL A 813 -15.84 7.16 -24.45
C VAL A 813 -16.70 6.91 -25.69
N ASP A 814 -17.88 6.31 -25.51
CA ASP A 814 -18.81 6.03 -26.61
C ASP A 814 -19.31 7.31 -27.28
N GLU A 815 -19.71 8.30 -26.47
CA GLU A 815 -20.13 9.60 -27.00
C GLU A 815 -18.94 10.36 -27.61
N LEU A 816 -17.75 10.21 -27.05
CA LEU A 816 -16.51 10.78 -27.61
C LEU A 816 -16.20 10.19 -29.00
N LEU A 817 -16.26 8.87 -29.14
CA LEU A 817 -16.04 8.18 -30.42
C LEU A 817 -17.04 8.68 -31.48
N LYS A 818 -18.32 8.75 -31.12
CA LYS A 818 -19.39 9.17 -32.03
C LYS A 818 -19.34 10.65 -32.39
N GLU A 819 -19.34 11.53 -31.40
CA GLU A 819 -19.56 12.97 -31.62
C GLU A 819 -18.30 13.76 -31.96
N VAL A 820 -17.11 13.24 -31.60
CA VAL A 820 -15.82 13.94 -31.81
C VAL A 820 -14.98 13.25 -32.87
N TYR A 821 -14.89 11.92 -32.85
CA TYR A 821 -14.04 11.18 -33.79
C TYR A 821 -14.79 10.62 -35.01
N ASP A 822 -16.13 10.69 -35.03
CA ASP A 822 -16.97 10.14 -36.09
C ASP A 822 -16.68 8.63 -36.30
N LEU A 823 -16.80 7.89 -35.19
CA LEU A 823 -16.60 6.45 -35.10
C LEU A 823 -17.77 5.79 -34.36
N GLU A 824 -17.96 4.50 -34.59
CA GLU A 824 -18.96 3.72 -33.87
C GLU A 824 -18.65 3.67 -32.35
N PRO A 825 -19.68 3.77 -31.49
CA PRO A 825 -19.54 3.49 -30.06
C PRO A 825 -18.97 2.09 -29.83
N PHE A 826 -18.16 1.93 -28.78
CA PHE A 826 -17.48 0.67 -28.50
C PHE A 826 -18.17 -0.15 -27.40
N TYR A 827 -18.45 0.46 -26.25
CA TYR A 827 -18.89 -0.27 -25.06
C TYR A 827 -20.38 -0.62 -25.12
N LYS A 828 -21.24 0.33 -25.53
CA LYS A 828 -22.70 0.16 -25.69
C LYS A 828 -23.37 -0.48 -24.45
N LEU A 829 -22.94 -0.06 -23.26
CA LEU A 829 -23.41 -0.65 -22.00
C LEU A 829 -24.80 -0.15 -21.63
N SER A 830 -25.66 -1.04 -21.13
CA SER A 830 -26.95 -0.68 -20.54
C SER A 830 -26.87 -0.54 -19.02
N SER A 831 -25.92 -1.26 -18.40
CA SER A 831 -25.67 -1.27 -16.96
C SER A 831 -24.18 -1.36 -16.64
N TYR A 832 -23.79 -1.00 -15.42
CA TYR A 832 -22.42 -1.21 -14.95
C TYR A 832 -22.05 -2.70 -14.89
N LYS A 833 -23.03 -3.60 -14.83
CA LYS A 833 -22.80 -5.06 -14.86
C LYS A 833 -22.25 -5.54 -16.20
N ASP A 834 -22.54 -4.80 -17.28
CA ASP A 834 -22.08 -5.13 -18.63
C ASP A 834 -20.57 -4.87 -18.79
N LEU A 835 -19.91 -4.27 -17.79
CA LEU A 835 -18.45 -4.12 -17.77
C LEU A 835 -17.69 -5.45 -17.66
N ILE A 836 -18.37 -6.55 -17.30
CA ILE A 836 -17.76 -7.87 -17.20
C ILE A 836 -17.18 -8.29 -18.57
N GLY A 837 -15.89 -8.62 -18.59
CA GLY A 837 -15.12 -8.97 -19.78
C GLY A 837 -14.34 -7.79 -20.40
N HIS A 838 -14.65 -6.55 -20.04
CA HIS A 838 -13.91 -5.39 -20.54
C HIS A 838 -12.57 -5.20 -19.83
N LEU A 839 -11.60 -4.68 -20.58
CA LEU A 839 -10.23 -4.47 -20.11
C LEU A 839 -10.04 -3.11 -19.44
N VAL A 840 -9.26 -3.12 -18.36
CA VAL A 840 -8.78 -1.96 -17.63
C VAL A 840 -7.26 -1.94 -17.60
N ILE A 841 -6.70 -0.78 -17.29
CA ILE A 841 -5.30 -0.60 -16.96
C ILE A 841 -5.21 -0.32 -15.47
N GLY A 842 -4.52 -1.19 -14.74
CA GLY A 842 -4.06 -0.91 -13.38
C GLY A 842 -2.74 -0.16 -13.43
N LEU A 843 -2.62 0.91 -12.65
CA LEU A 843 -1.39 1.69 -12.55
C LEU A 843 -1.11 2.09 -11.11
N ALA A 844 0.06 1.71 -10.62
CA ALA A 844 0.50 2.06 -9.28
C ALA A 844 1.06 3.49 -9.21
N PRO A 845 0.94 4.19 -8.07
CA PRO A 845 1.66 5.43 -7.83
C PRO A 845 3.18 5.23 -7.99
N HIS A 846 3.89 6.28 -8.37
CA HIS A 846 5.35 6.28 -8.59
C HIS A 846 5.86 5.35 -9.71
N THR A 847 4.98 4.68 -10.44
CA THR A 847 5.31 3.85 -11.60
C THR A 847 4.96 4.54 -12.92
N SER A 848 5.45 3.97 -14.02
CA SER A 848 5.16 4.42 -15.39
C SER A 848 4.73 3.31 -16.35
N ALA A 849 4.60 2.07 -15.86
CA ALA A 849 4.07 0.95 -16.61
C ALA A 849 2.70 0.54 -16.05
N GLY A 850 1.67 0.59 -16.90
CA GLY A 850 0.35 0.05 -16.59
C GLY A 850 0.29 -1.44 -16.89
N VAL A 851 -0.60 -2.16 -16.22
CA VAL A 851 -0.83 -3.60 -16.42
C VAL A 851 -2.28 -3.83 -16.82
N ILE A 852 -2.51 -4.60 -17.89
CA ILE A 852 -3.86 -4.99 -18.31
C ILE A 852 -4.51 -5.88 -17.24
N GLY A 853 -5.76 -5.59 -16.92
CA GLY A 853 -6.65 -6.47 -16.17
C GLY A 853 -8.01 -6.58 -16.86
N ARG A 854 -8.71 -7.70 -16.64
CA ARG A 854 -10.06 -7.94 -17.16
C ARG A 854 -11.04 -8.01 -15.99
N ILE A 855 -12.13 -7.23 -16.06
CA ILE A 855 -13.14 -7.22 -15.00
C ILE A 855 -13.96 -8.51 -15.12
N ILE A 856 -14.03 -9.31 -14.04
CA ILE A 856 -14.82 -10.55 -14.02
C ILE A 856 -16.00 -10.51 -13.06
N GLY A 857 -16.08 -9.51 -12.18
CA GLY A 857 -17.16 -9.37 -11.22
C GLY A 857 -16.97 -8.20 -10.26
N PHE A 858 -17.84 -8.12 -9.26
CA PHE A 858 -17.92 -6.97 -8.36
C PHE A 858 -17.94 -7.37 -6.89
N THR A 859 -17.38 -6.51 -6.04
CA THR A 859 -17.47 -6.65 -4.58
C THR A 859 -18.11 -5.43 -3.93
N LYS A 860 -18.70 -5.62 -2.75
CA LYS A 860 -19.21 -4.52 -1.91
C LYS A 860 -18.11 -3.90 -1.05
N ALA A 861 -16.98 -4.58 -0.85
CA ALA A 861 -15.84 -4.06 -0.11
C ALA A 861 -15.12 -2.97 -0.91
N SER A 862 -14.41 -2.07 -0.21
CA SER A 862 -13.66 -0.97 -0.83
C SER A 862 -12.26 -1.39 -1.27
N VAL A 863 -12.12 -2.59 -1.84
CA VAL A 863 -10.85 -3.17 -2.28
C VAL A 863 -10.94 -3.73 -3.69
N CYS A 864 -9.80 -3.77 -4.39
CA CYS A 864 -9.65 -4.50 -5.64
C CYS A 864 -9.06 -5.87 -5.33
N TYR A 865 -9.88 -6.92 -5.44
CA TYR A 865 -9.38 -8.29 -5.38
C TYR A 865 -8.77 -8.66 -6.72
N ALA A 866 -7.52 -9.10 -6.70
CA ALA A 866 -6.82 -9.57 -7.90
C ALA A 866 -5.78 -10.61 -7.53
N HIS A 867 -5.35 -11.37 -8.54
CA HIS A 867 -4.26 -12.33 -8.38
C HIS A 867 -3.00 -11.63 -7.83
N PRO A 868 -2.24 -12.23 -6.90
CA PRO A 868 -1.01 -11.65 -6.37
C PRO A 868 -0.04 -11.17 -7.46
N PHE A 869 0.12 -11.94 -8.55
CA PHE A 869 0.94 -11.53 -9.70
C PHE A 869 0.50 -10.23 -10.34
N TRP A 870 -0.81 -9.94 -10.39
CA TRP A 870 -1.32 -8.69 -10.95
C TRP A 870 -0.95 -7.50 -10.07
N HIS A 871 -0.98 -7.66 -8.74
CA HIS A 871 -0.51 -6.65 -7.80
C HIS A 871 1.01 -6.44 -7.90
N SER A 872 1.79 -7.53 -7.85
CA SER A 872 3.26 -7.48 -7.95
C SER A 872 3.78 -6.98 -9.30
N ALA A 873 3.08 -7.24 -10.42
CA ALA A 873 3.42 -6.72 -11.75
C ALA A 873 3.34 -5.18 -11.82
N LYS A 874 2.65 -4.54 -10.86
CA LYS A 874 2.61 -3.08 -10.70
C LYS A 874 3.59 -2.59 -9.63
N ARG A 875 4.46 -3.47 -9.13
CA ARG A 875 5.41 -3.24 -8.04
C ARG A 875 4.73 -2.77 -6.75
N ARG A 876 3.69 -3.51 -6.37
CA ARG A 876 2.81 -3.24 -5.24
C ARG A 876 2.45 -4.50 -4.50
N ASN A 877 2.25 -4.33 -3.19
CA ASN A 877 1.86 -5.38 -2.28
C ASN A 877 0.46 -5.08 -1.74
N CYS A 878 -0.04 -5.95 -0.87
CA CYS A 878 -1.29 -5.74 -0.15
C CYS A 878 -1.00 -5.35 1.30
N ASP A 879 -0.12 -4.38 1.51
CA ASP A 879 0.24 -3.86 2.83
C ASP A 879 -0.56 -2.58 3.19
N GLY A 880 -1.59 -2.23 2.42
CA GLY A 880 -2.34 -0.97 2.49
C GLY A 880 -2.03 0.00 1.34
N ASP A 881 -1.32 -0.47 0.32
CA ASP A 881 -1.11 0.23 -0.92
C ASP A 881 -2.40 0.39 -1.75
N GLU A 882 -2.39 1.41 -2.61
CA GLU A 882 -3.51 1.81 -3.46
C GLU A 882 -3.07 1.88 -4.91
N ASP A 883 -3.90 1.38 -5.82
CA ASP A 883 -3.72 1.46 -7.26
C ASP A 883 -4.80 2.30 -7.94
N ALA A 884 -4.46 2.86 -9.10
CA ALA A 884 -5.43 3.50 -9.98
C ALA A 884 -5.91 2.52 -11.05
N ILE A 885 -7.22 2.45 -11.26
CA ILE A 885 -7.85 1.72 -12.37
C ILE A 885 -8.41 2.71 -13.40
N MET A 886 -8.20 2.40 -14.68
CA MET A 886 -8.67 3.17 -15.83
C MET A 886 -9.28 2.22 -16.87
N LEU A 887 -10.32 2.63 -17.61
CA LEU A 887 -10.74 1.85 -18.79
C LEU A 887 -9.63 1.90 -19.86
N ALA A 888 -9.27 0.75 -20.43
CA ALA A 888 -8.13 0.67 -21.34
C ALA A 888 -8.30 1.56 -22.58
N LEU A 889 -9.45 1.50 -23.26
CA LEU A 889 -9.71 2.36 -24.43
C LEU A 889 -9.68 3.86 -24.08
N GLN A 890 -10.17 4.23 -22.90
CA GLN A 890 -10.16 5.62 -22.43
C GLN A 890 -8.73 6.13 -22.31
N ALA A 891 -7.85 5.35 -21.67
CA ALA A 891 -6.46 5.72 -21.51
C ALA A 891 -5.75 5.85 -22.87
N LEU A 892 -5.95 4.90 -23.80
CA LEU A 892 -5.33 4.93 -25.12
C LEU A 892 -5.74 6.17 -25.95
N ILE A 893 -7.00 6.61 -25.85
CA ILE A 893 -7.52 7.78 -26.58
C ILE A 893 -7.15 9.11 -25.91
N ASP A 894 -7.15 9.20 -24.58
CA ASP A 894 -7.01 10.50 -23.89
C ASP A 894 -5.60 10.81 -23.40
N PHE A 895 -4.76 9.80 -23.18
CA PHE A 895 -3.42 10.01 -22.66
C PHE A 895 -2.52 10.74 -23.66
N SER A 896 -1.78 11.77 -23.25
CA SER A 896 -0.70 12.31 -24.09
C SER A 896 0.52 12.70 -23.27
N LYS A 897 1.71 12.36 -23.77
CA LYS A 897 2.99 12.80 -23.20
C LYS A 897 3.10 14.32 -23.22
N HIS A 898 2.43 14.99 -24.17
CA HIS A 898 2.36 16.45 -24.28
C HIS A 898 1.55 17.13 -23.18
N TYR A 899 0.77 16.39 -22.39
CA TYR A 899 0.05 16.94 -21.24
C TYR A 899 0.87 16.89 -19.94
N LEU A 900 1.91 16.04 -19.90
CA LEU A 900 2.69 15.81 -18.69
C LEU A 900 3.44 17.08 -18.25
N PRO A 901 3.55 17.33 -16.92
CA PRO A 901 4.28 18.48 -16.40
C PRO A 901 5.76 18.42 -16.78
N GLU A 902 6.34 19.58 -17.12
CA GLU A 902 7.77 19.73 -17.44
C GLU A 902 8.70 19.44 -16.23
N LYS A 903 8.19 19.60 -15.01
CA LYS A 903 8.99 19.45 -13.79
C LYS A 903 9.44 18.01 -13.57
N ILE A 904 10.63 17.85 -13.00
CA ILE A 904 11.14 16.55 -12.54
C ILE A 904 10.11 15.89 -11.62
N GLY A 905 9.78 14.63 -11.92
CA GLY A 905 8.70 13.87 -11.28
C GLY A 905 7.35 13.97 -11.99
N GLY A 906 7.23 14.74 -13.07
CA GLY A 906 6.02 14.88 -13.87
C GLY A 906 5.62 13.64 -14.68
N LEU A 907 6.55 12.72 -14.94
CA LEU A 907 6.29 11.44 -15.63
C LEU A 907 5.86 10.33 -14.67
N MET A 908 6.03 10.51 -13.35
CA MET A 908 5.52 9.56 -12.36
C MET A 908 3.99 9.47 -12.46
N ASP A 909 3.49 8.26 -12.25
CA ASP A 909 2.08 7.90 -12.37
C ASP A 909 1.55 8.02 -13.80
N ALA A 910 2.34 8.12 -14.87
CA ALA A 910 1.84 8.17 -16.25
C ALA A 910 1.95 6.80 -16.92
N PRO A 911 0.92 6.28 -17.61
CA PRO A 911 1.01 4.99 -18.30
C PRO A 911 1.83 5.13 -19.60
N LEU A 912 3.16 5.20 -19.49
CA LEU A 912 4.06 5.34 -20.65
C LEU A 912 4.19 4.03 -21.43
N VAL A 913 4.14 2.92 -20.70
CA VAL A 913 4.20 1.56 -21.24
C VAL A 913 3.04 0.75 -20.67
N LEU A 914 2.57 -0.23 -21.44
CA LEU A 914 1.50 -1.12 -21.06
C LEU A 914 1.95 -2.58 -21.17
N THR A 915 2.00 -3.27 -20.02
CA THR A 915 2.21 -4.71 -19.92
C THR A 915 0.92 -5.43 -20.29
N THR A 916 1.01 -6.28 -21.31
CA THR A 916 -0.14 -7.02 -21.85
C THR A 916 -0.31 -8.39 -21.22
N ILE A 917 0.80 -9.11 -20.99
CA ILE A 917 0.83 -10.41 -20.32
C ILE A 917 1.74 -10.32 -19.08
N ILE A 918 1.37 -11.04 -18.03
CA ILE A 918 2.18 -11.18 -16.83
C ILE A 918 3.00 -12.47 -16.91
N ASP A 919 4.32 -12.33 -16.87
CA ASP A 919 5.26 -13.42 -16.60
C ASP A 919 5.68 -13.35 -15.11
N PRO A 920 5.37 -14.36 -14.27
CA PRO A 920 5.72 -14.39 -12.87
C PRO A 920 7.23 -14.30 -12.59
N SER A 921 8.09 -14.62 -13.56
CA SER A 921 9.54 -14.45 -13.42
C SER A 921 10.02 -12.99 -13.56
N GLU A 922 9.14 -12.11 -14.05
CA GLU A 922 9.43 -10.70 -14.33
C GLU A 922 8.67 -9.72 -13.44
N VAL A 923 7.95 -10.22 -12.44
CA VAL A 923 7.29 -9.40 -11.42
C VAL A 923 8.13 -9.36 -10.15
N ASP A 924 7.77 -8.44 -9.27
CA ASP A 924 8.41 -8.27 -7.96
C ASP A 924 8.46 -9.58 -7.15
N ASP A 925 9.65 -9.89 -6.64
CA ASP A 925 10.00 -11.19 -6.05
C ASP A 925 9.20 -11.54 -4.79
N GLU A 926 8.53 -10.57 -4.14
CA GLU A 926 7.74 -10.81 -2.93
C GLU A 926 6.62 -11.84 -3.16
N CYS A 927 5.99 -11.83 -4.34
CA CYS A 927 4.97 -12.84 -4.66
C CYS A 927 5.54 -14.25 -4.82
N HIS A 928 6.85 -14.41 -5.06
CA HIS A 928 7.48 -15.72 -5.20
C HIS A 928 7.49 -16.50 -3.87
N ASN A 929 7.38 -15.79 -2.75
CA ASN A 929 7.38 -16.39 -1.40
C ASN A 929 6.00 -16.93 -0.98
N ILE A 930 4.95 -16.68 -1.76
CA ILE A 930 3.59 -17.15 -1.44
C ILE A 930 3.54 -18.68 -1.49
N GLU A 931 3.03 -19.29 -0.43
CA GLU A 931 2.79 -20.74 -0.36
C GLU A 931 1.57 -21.16 -1.20
N ALA A 932 1.67 -22.33 -1.84
CA ALA A 932 0.65 -22.88 -2.74
C ALA A 932 0.20 -24.30 -2.34
N MET A 933 0.08 -24.54 -1.03
CA MET A 933 -0.24 -25.85 -0.43
C MET A 933 -1.63 -25.87 0.24
N GLU A 934 -2.24 -27.05 0.28
CA GLU A 934 -3.52 -27.27 0.98
C GLU A 934 -3.36 -27.40 2.50
N ARG A 935 -2.19 -27.82 3.00
CA ARG A 935 -1.94 -28.05 4.43
C ARG A 935 -0.46 -27.83 4.75
N LEU A 936 -0.17 -27.37 5.96
CA LEU A 936 1.20 -27.25 6.46
C LEU A 936 1.58 -28.53 7.22
N PRO A 937 2.78 -29.10 7.00
CA PRO A 937 3.19 -30.35 7.62
C PRO A 937 3.61 -30.18 9.09
N LEU A 938 3.63 -31.26 9.88
CA LEU A 938 4.03 -31.23 11.30
C LEU A 938 5.49 -30.82 11.50
N GLU A 939 6.34 -31.14 10.54
CA GLU A 939 7.76 -30.77 10.47
C GLU A 939 7.92 -29.25 10.47
N PHE A 940 7.08 -28.53 9.71
CA PHE A 940 7.06 -27.07 9.71
C PHE A 940 6.75 -26.51 11.11
N TYR A 941 5.70 -27.02 11.75
CA TYR A 941 5.34 -26.56 13.10
C TYR A 941 6.41 -26.89 14.13
N SER A 942 7.15 -27.99 13.97
CA SER A 942 8.25 -28.37 14.86
C SER A 942 9.41 -27.36 14.76
N LEU A 943 9.78 -26.94 13.54
CA LEU A 943 10.78 -25.89 13.33
C LEU A 943 10.33 -24.51 13.86
N CYS A 944 9.02 -24.22 13.82
CA CYS A 944 8.50 -23.00 14.43
C CYS A 944 8.71 -22.98 15.95
N GLU A 945 8.66 -24.13 16.62
CA GLU A 945 8.89 -24.24 18.07
C GLU A 945 10.35 -23.95 18.45
N GLU A 946 11.29 -24.19 17.53
CA GLU A 946 12.73 -23.96 17.70
C GLU A 946 13.15 -22.53 17.34
N TYR A 947 12.21 -21.68 16.91
CA TYR A 947 12.49 -20.33 16.39
C TYR A 947 13.46 -20.33 15.18
N SER A 948 13.38 -21.36 14.34
CA SER A 948 14.22 -21.53 13.15
C SER A 948 14.18 -20.34 12.18
N GLU A 949 15.24 -20.20 11.39
CA GLU A 949 15.27 -19.22 10.31
C GLU A 949 14.30 -19.65 9.18
N PRO A 950 13.59 -18.71 8.52
CA PRO A 950 12.59 -19.04 7.49
C PRO A 950 13.15 -19.85 6.31
N SER A 951 14.44 -19.73 6.01
CA SER A 951 15.07 -20.52 4.95
C SER A 951 15.07 -22.02 5.22
N GLU A 952 15.03 -22.45 6.48
CA GLU A 952 15.08 -23.87 6.87
C GLU A 952 13.78 -24.59 6.53
N VAL A 953 12.63 -23.90 6.56
CA VAL A 953 11.33 -24.52 6.21
C VAL A 953 11.11 -24.66 4.72
N LEU A 954 11.98 -24.08 3.88
CA LEU A 954 11.84 -24.15 2.43
C LEU A 954 11.88 -25.59 1.91
N GLU A 955 12.44 -26.56 2.62
CA GLU A 955 12.39 -27.96 2.22
C GLU A 955 10.96 -28.52 2.24
N PHE A 956 10.17 -28.13 3.25
CA PHE A 956 8.84 -28.69 3.55
C PHE A 956 7.68 -27.89 2.95
N ILE A 957 7.95 -26.74 2.34
CA ILE A 957 6.91 -25.83 1.82
C ILE A 957 7.05 -25.67 0.31
N ASP A 958 5.93 -25.75 -0.39
CA ASP A 958 5.81 -25.40 -1.80
C ASP A 958 5.40 -23.93 -1.94
N ILE A 959 6.28 -23.15 -2.56
CA ILE A 959 6.12 -21.71 -2.80
C ILE A 959 6.21 -21.44 -4.30
N ILE A 960 5.63 -20.33 -4.74
CA ILE A 960 5.61 -19.95 -6.16
C ILE A 960 7.00 -19.95 -6.79
N LYS A 961 8.05 -19.53 -6.05
CA LYS A 961 9.45 -19.55 -6.51
C LYS A 961 9.89 -20.89 -7.09
N LYS A 962 9.44 -22.01 -6.50
CA LYS A 962 9.79 -23.37 -6.93
C LYS A 962 9.03 -23.81 -8.19
N ARG A 963 7.95 -23.12 -8.53
CA ARG A 963 7.08 -23.41 -9.68
C ARG A 963 7.43 -22.59 -10.92
N LEU A 964 8.21 -21.52 -10.77
CA LEU A 964 8.65 -20.66 -11.87
C LEU A 964 9.34 -21.47 -12.97
N GLY A 965 9.01 -21.19 -14.23
CA GLY A 965 9.53 -21.93 -15.39
C GLY A 965 8.88 -23.31 -15.62
N GLY A 966 7.98 -23.77 -14.74
CA GLY A 966 7.19 -24.98 -14.91
C GLY A 966 5.77 -24.71 -15.45
N GLN A 967 5.03 -25.79 -15.74
CA GLN A 967 3.63 -25.70 -16.20
C GLN A 967 2.68 -25.15 -15.11
N ASN A 968 2.97 -25.43 -13.83
CA ASN A 968 2.14 -25.05 -12.69
C ASN A 968 2.41 -23.62 -12.16
N GLN A 969 3.12 -22.77 -12.90
CA GLN A 969 3.42 -21.41 -12.42
C GLN A 969 2.17 -20.51 -12.36
N TYR A 970 1.09 -20.85 -13.08
CA TYR A 970 -0.15 -20.08 -13.17
C TYR A 970 -1.39 -20.77 -12.55
N ILE A 971 -1.27 -22.05 -12.19
CA ILE A 971 -2.40 -22.92 -11.83
C ILE A 971 -2.07 -23.77 -10.61
N ASN A 972 -3.10 -24.41 -10.02
CA ASN A 972 -2.99 -25.26 -8.84
C ASN A 972 -2.44 -24.49 -7.62
N LEU A 973 -2.75 -23.20 -7.48
CA LEU A 973 -2.32 -22.35 -6.37
C LEU A 973 -3.21 -22.54 -5.14
N HIS A 974 -3.07 -23.69 -4.48
CA HIS A 974 -3.88 -24.03 -3.31
C HIS A 974 -3.72 -23.04 -2.14
N PHE A 975 -4.62 -23.16 -1.16
CA PHE A 975 -4.66 -22.38 0.06
C PHE A 975 -4.91 -23.33 1.24
N SER A 976 -4.32 -23.02 2.40
CA SER A 976 -4.37 -23.91 3.57
C SER A 976 -5.55 -23.67 4.51
N ILE A 977 -6.17 -22.49 4.43
CA ILE A 977 -7.26 -22.07 5.31
C ILE A 977 -8.49 -21.75 4.48
N PHE A 978 -9.57 -22.47 4.73
CA PHE A 978 -10.85 -22.19 4.09
C PHE A 978 -11.48 -20.89 4.62
N ASN A 979 -12.19 -20.15 3.78
CA ASN A 979 -13.01 -19.00 4.18
C ASN A 979 -14.32 -19.00 3.38
N ASN A 980 -15.46 -18.75 4.03
CA ASN A 980 -16.76 -18.90 3.36
C ASN A 980 -17.02 -17.78 2.35
N ASN A 981 -16.76 -16.53 2.74
CA ASN A 981 -17.06 -15.34 1.95
C ASN A 981 -15.95 -14.28 2.11
N ILE A 982 -15.37 -13.88 0.98
CA ILE A 982 -14.24 -12.93 0.91
C ILE A 982 -14.56 -11.50 1.36
N ALA A 983 -15.84 -11.12 1.43
CA ALA A 983 -16.31 -9.78 1.81
C ALA A 983 -17.15 -9.78 3.10
N ASN A 984 -17.15 -10.88 3.85
CA ASN A 984 -17.95 -11.03 5.06
C ASN A 984 -17.32 -10.24 6.22
N GLY A 985 -17.76 -9.02 6.46
CA GLY A 985 -17.24 -8.16 7.53
C GLY A 985 -17.71 -6.71 7.37
N PRO A 986 -17.26 -5.79 8.25
CA PRO A 986 -17.52 -4.38 8.06
C PRO A 986 -16.95 -3.90 6.71
N LEU A 987 -17.79 -3.33 5.86
CA LEU A 987 -17.41 -2.86 4.51
C LEU A 987 -16.77 -1.47 4.52
N VAL A 988 -17.04 -0.69 5.57
CA VAL A 988 -16.52 0.66 5.75
C VAL A 988 -16.13 0.85 7.21
N THR A 989 -14.90 1.32 7.43
CA THR A 989 -14.37 1.60 8.75
C THR A 989 -15.16 2.70 9.44
N GLU A 990 -15.36 2.55 10.74
CA GLU A 990 -16.00 3.55 11.58
C GLU A 990 -15.23 4.88 11.58
N TYR A 991 -13.92 4.84 11.32
CA TYR A 991 -13.09 6.05 11.18
C TYR A 991 -13.59 6.99 10.08
N ASP A 992 -14.03 6.46 8.94
CA ASP A 992 -14.47 7.28 7.79
C ASP A 992 -15.90 7.80 7.98
N LYS A 993 -16.71 7.13 8.81
CA LYS A 993 -18.07 7.57 9.16
C LYS A 993 -18.07 8.73 10.14
N ILE A 994 -17.17 8.72 11.13
CA ILE A 994 -17.06 9.78 12.13
C ILE A 994 -16.39 11.01 11.52
N ARG A 995 -17.06 12.18 11.57
CA ARG A 995 -16.50 13.43 11.04
C ARG A 995 -15.66 14.20 12.07
N ASN A 996 -16.05 14.15 13.35
CA ASN A 996 -15.40 14.92 14.41
C ASN A 996 -14.18 14.19 14.97
N MET A 997 -13.02 14.85 15.04
CA MET A 997 -11.79 14.26 15.58
C MET A 997 -11.89 13.96 17.08
N GLU A 998 -12.61 14.78 17.84
CA GLU A 998 -12.79 14.54 19.29
C GLU A 998 -13.51 13.22 19.55
N GLU A 999 -14.59 12.97 18.81
CA GLU A 999 -15.35 11.73 18.88
C GLU A 999 -14.49 10.52 18.48
N LYS A 1000 -13.65 10.65 17.44
CA LYS A 1000 -12.71 9.59 17.03
C LYS A 1000 -11.74 9.22 18.15
N VAL A 1001 -11.19 10.22 18.84
CA VAL A 1001 -10.24 10.02 19.93
C VAL A 1001 -10.93 9.38 21.14
N ARG A 1002 -12.14 9.84 21.48
CA ARG A 1002 -12.94 9.22 22.56
C ARG A 1002 -13.26 7.76 22.28
N LYS A 1003 -13.71 7.41 21.06
CA LYS A 1003 -13.95 6.01 20.69
C LYS A 1003 -12.66 5.18 20.71
N GLN A 1004 -11.55 5.74 20.23
CA GLN A 1004 -10.23 5.09 20.32
C GLN A 1004 -9.85 4.74 21.76
N LEU A 1005 -10.03 5.67 22.71
CA LEU A 1005 -9.68 5.45 24.12
C LEU A 1005 -10.64 4.50 24.82
N TYR A 1006 -11.94 4.63 24.54
CA TYR A 1006 -12.95 3.70 25.05
C TYR A 1006 -12.65 2.26 24.63
N LEU A 1007 -12.24 2.07 23.37
CA LEU A 1007 -11.82 0.76 22.89
C LEU A 1007 -10.54 0.28 23.60
N ALA A 1008 -9.56 1.16 23.81
CA ALA A 1008 -8.34 0.85 24.55
C ALA A 1008 -8.61 0.40 26.00
N MET A 1009 -9.64 0.96 26.66
CA MET A 1009 -10.05 0.55 28.01
C MET A 1009 -10.74 -0.82 28.04
N LYS A 1010 -11.40 -1.23 26.95
CA LYS A 1010 -12.05 -2.54 26.86
C LYS A 1010 -11.07 -3.67 26.58
N ILE A 1011 -9.98 -3.42 25.85
CA ILE A 1011 -9.08 -4.48 25.39
C ILE A 1011 -8.02 -4.77 26.46
N ARG A 1012 -7.99 -6.01 26.96
CA ARG A 1012 -7.00 -6.47 27.95
C ARG A 1012 -5.54 -6.30 27.51
N ALA A 1013 -5.29 -6.47 26.20
CA ALA A 1013 -3.97 -6.35 25.60
C ALA A 1013 -3.51 -4.90 25.36
N VAL A 1014 -4.31 -3.89 25.74
CA VAL A 1014 -4.00 -2.47 25.55
C VAL A 1014 -3.90 -1.78 26.90
N ASN A 1015 -2.89 -0.92 27.08
CA ASN A 1015 -2.82 -0.02 28.22
C ASN A 1015 -3.33 1.37 27.79
N ALA A 1016 -4.53 1.74 28.23
CA ALA A 1016 -5.14 3.02 27.86
C ALA A 1016 -4.31 4.25 28.29
N GLU A 1017 -3.55 4.16 29.40
CA GLU A 1017 -2.67 5.24 29.86
C GLU A 1017 -1.51 5.47 28.90
N ASP A 1018 -0.84 4.40 28.46
CA ASP A 1018 0.22 4.48 27.45
C ASP A 1018 -0.32 5.00 26.10
N VAL A 1019 -1.53 4.61 25.70
CA VAL A 1019 -2.17 5.16 24.50
C VAL A 1019 -2.38 6.67 24.62
N ALA A 1020 -2.87 7.14 25.78
CA ALA A 1020 -3.09 8.56 26.05
C ALA A 1020 -1.77 9.35 26.05
N GLU A 1021 -0.73 8.83 26.71
CA GLU A 1021 0.61 9.43 26.72
C GLU A 1021 1.18 9.55 25.31
N ARG A 1022 1.13 8.48 24.51
CA ARG A 1022 1.66 8.50 23.14
C ARG A 1022 0.90 9.48 22.24
N LEU A 1023 -0.42 9.56 22.37
CA LEU A 1023 -1.23 10.53 21.63
C LEU A 1023 -0.83 11.98 21.95
N LEU A 1024 -0.59 12.28 23.23
CA LEU A 1024 -0.13 13.60 23.64
C LEU A 1024 1.27 13.91 23.09
N LYS A 1025 2.23 13.01 23.33
CA LYS A 1025 3.64 13.18 23.00
C LYS A 1025 3.92 13.23 21.50
N HIS A 1026 3.25 12.38 20.71
CA HIS A 1026 3.58 12.20 19.29
C HIS A 1026 2.62 12.93 18.34
N HIS A 1027 1.42 13.31 18.78
CA HIS A 1027 0.42 13.95 17.92
C HIS A 1027 -0.02 15.32 18.44
N PHE A 1028 -0.62 15.41 19.63
CA PHE A 1028 -1.29 16.65 20.05
C PHE A 1028 -0.34 17.77 20.47
N ILE A 1029 0.63 17.51 21.35
CA ILE A 1029 1.59 18.54 21.81
C ILE A 1029 2.43 19.06 20.63
N PRO A 1030 3.01 18.20 19.75
CA PRO A 1030 3.74 18.68 18.57
C PRO A 1030 2.89 19.51 17.60
N ASP A 1031 1.63 19.13 17.37
CA ASP A 1031 0.73 19.87 16.47
C ASP A 1031 0.30 21.21 17.08
N LEU A 1032 -0.03 21.26 18.36
CA LEU A 1032 -0.35 22.50 19.08
C LEU A 1032 0.83 23.47 19.05
N ALA A 1033 2.03 23.02 19.45
CA ALA A 1033 3.23 23.84 19.44
C ALA A 1033 3.62 24.27 18.00
N GLY A 1034 3.47 23.37 17.03
CA GLY A 1034 3.74 23.62 15.61
C GLY A 1034 2.81 24.67 15.01
N ASN A 1035 1.49 24.52 15.22
CA ASN A 1035 0.49 25.47 14.76
C ASN A 1035 0.62 26.82 15.46
N PHE A 1036 0.98 26.83 16.75
CA PHE A 1036 1.24 28.05 17.50
C PHE A 1036 2.44 28.82 16.91
N ARG A 1037 3.58 28.14 16.69
CA ARG A 1037 4.76 28.75 16.02
C ARG A 1037 4.43 29.20 14.60
N ALA A 1038 3.66 28.41 13.85
CA ALA A 1038 3.24 28.76 12.49
C ALA A 1038 2.37 30.01 12.48
N PHE A 1039 1.44 30.16 13.44
CA PHE A 1039 0.60 31.34 13.57
C PHE A 1039 1.40 32.61 13.87
N LEU A 1040 2.42 32.53 14.72
CA LEU A 1040 3.30 33.68 15.03
C LEU A 1040 4.20 34.07 13.87
N THR A 1041 4.57 33.13 13.00
CA THR A 1041 5.51 33.33 11.88
C THR A 1041 4.82 33.42 10.51
N GLN A 1042 3.49 33.52 10.50
CA GLN A 1042 2.69 33.36 9.29
C GLN A 1042 2.81 34.52 8.30
N LYS A 1043 2.28 34.28 7.09
CA LYS A 1043 2.20 35.26 6.00
C LYS A 1043 0.74 35.71 5.80
N PHE A 1044 0.56 36.86 5.19
CA PHE A 1044 -0.74 37.36 4.77
C PHE A 1044 -1.01 36.96 3.32
N ARG A 1045 -2.21 36.49 3.00
CA ARG A 1045 -2.59 36.09 1.64
C ARG A 1045 -3.79 36.89 1.15
N CYS A 1046 -3.72 37.38 -0.08
CA CYS A 1046 -4.89 37.96 -0.73
C CYS A 1046 -5.91 36.90 -1.13
N VAL A 1047 -7.19 37.13 -0.80
CA VAL A 1047 -8.30 36.22 -1.09
C VAL A 1047 -8.50 36.00 -2.60
N ARG A 1048 -8.36 37.06 -3.41
CA ARG A 1048 -8.60 37.01 -4.87
C ARG A 1048 -7.40 36.53 -5.67
N CYS A 1049 -6.25 37.21 -5.57
CA CYS A 1049 -5.10 36.89 -6.41
C CYS A 1049 -4.14 35.85 -5.80
N GLY A 1050 -4.28 35.55 -4.51
CA GLY A 1050 -3.42 34.59 -3.81
C GLY A 1050 -1.99 35.08 -3.50
N THR A 1051 -1.66 36.33 -3.82
CA THR A 1051 -0.35 36.92 -3.49
C THR A 1051 -0.11 36.85 -1.99
N LYS A 1052 1.08 36.39 -1.59
CA LYS A 1052 1.48 36.23 -0.20
C LYS A 1052 2.47 37.33 0.19
N TYR A 1053 2.24 37.98 1.32
CA TYR A 1053 3.11 39.00 1.90
C TYR A 1053 3.66 38.51 3.23
N ARG A 1054 4.94 38.74 3.50
CA ARG A 1054 5.56 38.40 4.79
C ARG A 1054 4.99 39.24 5.93
N ARG A 1055 4.62 40.49 5.64
CA ARG A 1055 3.99 41.45 6.57
C ARG A 1055 2.81 42.10 5.87
N ILE A 1056 1.85 42.63 6.63
CA ILE A 1056 0.76 43.39 6.03
C ILE A 1056 1.33 44.66 5.38
N PRO A 1057 1.01 44.97 4.10
CA PRO A 1057 1.34 46.26 3.52
C PRO A 1057 0.67 47.37 4.34
N LEU A 1058 1.32 48.52 4.48
CA LEU A 1058 0.79 49.65 5.27
C LEU A 1058 -0.63 50.08 4.83
N LYS A 1059 -0.96 49.90 3.55
CA LYS A 1059 -2.30 50.15 2.99
C LYS A 1059 -3.39 49.19 3.50
N GLY A 1060 -3.04 48.13 4.23
CA GLY A 1060 -3.95 47.08 4.71
C GLY A 1060 -4.54 46.19 3.60
N ARG A 1061 -4.24 46.46 2.32
CA ARG A 1061 -4.80 45.79 1.15
C ARG A 1061 -3.72 45.20 0.26
N CYS A 1062 -4.10 44.25 -0.58
CA CYS A 1062 -3.19 43.65 -1.55
C CYS A 1062 -2.68 44.67 -2.57
N LEU A 1063 -1.35 44.80 -2.69
CA LEU A 1063 -0.71 45.72 -3.64
C LEU A 1063 -1.00 45.40 -5.12
N LYS A 1064 -1.40 44.17 -5.47
CA LYS A 1064 -1.67 43.76 -6.85
C LYS A 1064 -3.12 43.95 -7.30
N CYS A 1065 -4.09 43.77 -6.40
CA CYS A 1065 -5.51 43.75 -6.77
C CYS A 1065 -6.42 44.50 -5.78
N ASN A 1066 -5.82 45.24 -4.84
CA ASN A 1066 -6.48 46.07 -3.84
C ASN A 1066 -7.53 45.35 -2.97
N ASN A 1067 -7.52 44.02 -2.94
CA ASN A 1067 -8.44 43.21 -2.17
C ASN A 1067 -7.89 42.88 -0.77
N GLU A 1068 -8.77 42.41 0.13
CA GLU A 1068 -8.45 42.08 1.51
C GLU A 1068 -7.37 41.00 1.64
N LEU A 1069 -6.58 41.13 2.69
CA LEU A 1069 -5.53 40.21 3.09
C LEU A 1069 -5.97 39.45 4.34
N VAL A 1070 -5.96 38.13 4.25
CA VAL A 1070 -6.28 37.25 5.38
C VAL A 1070 -5.03 36.56 5.89
N LEU A 1071 -5.06 36.19 7.16
CA LEU A 1071 -4.04 35.33 7.77
C LEU A 1071 -4.03 33.97 7.08
N SER A 1072 -2.83 33.41 6.87
CA SER A 1072 -2.69 32.09 6.27
C SER A 1072 -3.02 30.94 7.22
N VAL A 1073 -2.93 31.18 8.53
CA VAL A 1073 -3.27 30.25 9.62
C VAL A 1073 -4.31 30.94 10.49
N HIS A 1074 -5.48 30.32 10.65
CA HIS A 1074 -6.57 30.85 11.46
C HIS A 1074 -6.44 30.41 12.91
N GLU A 1075 -6.94 31.22 13.84
CA GLU A 1075 -6.94 30.95 15.29
C GLU A 1075 -7.53 29.58 15.66
N LYS A 1076 -8.66 29.19 15.03
CA LYS A 1076 -9.29 27.87 15.22
C LYS A 1076 -8.37 26.69 14.93
N ASN A 1077 -7.35 26.86 14.10
CA ASN A 1077 -6.40 25.78 13.83
C ASN A 1077 -5.46 25.54 15.01
N ILE A 1078 -5.20 26.56 15.85
CA ILE A 1078 -4.25 26.48 16.96
C ILE A 1078 -4.91 25.93 18.23
N SER A 1079 -6.21 26.15 18.41
CA SER A 1079 -6.98 25.63 19.56
C SER A 1079 -7.62 24.25 19.31
N LYS A 1080 -7.46 23.68 18.10
CA LYS A 1080 -8.19 22.49 17.63
C LYS A 1080 -8.10 21.28 18.57
N TYR A 1081 -6.95 21.05 19.21
CA TYR A 1081 -6.69 19.87 20.06
C TYR A 1081 -6.53 20.19 21.54
N LEU A 1082 -6.65 21.46 21.94
CA LEU A 1082 -6.38 21.86 23.32
C LEU A 1082 -7.35 21.21 24.32
N ASN A 1083 -8.65 21.20 24.00
CA ASN A 1083 -9.67 20.59 24.85
C ASN A 1083 -9.46 19.08 25.01
N ILE A 1084 -9.06 18.40 23.93
CA ILE A 1084 -8.79 16.95 23.95
C ILE A 1084 -7.56 16.64 24.80
N ALA A 1085 -6.49 17.42 24.63
CA ALA A 1085 -5.27 17.26 25.40
C ALA A 1085 -5.53 17.45 26.91
N TYR A 1086 -6.38 18.42 27.27
CA TYR A 1086 -6.78 18.68 28.65
C TYR A 1086 -7.71 17.59 29.23
N PHE A 1087 -8.64 17.07 28.42
CA PHE A 1087 -9.44 15.91 28.81
C PHE A 1087 -8.54 14.71 29.14
N LEU A 1088 -7.56 14.42 28.27
CA LEU A 1088 -6.60 13.33 28.48
C LEU A 1088 -5.77 13.52 29.75
N SER A 1089 -5.28 14.74 30.01
CA SER A 1089 -4.46 15.04 31.19
C SER A 1089 -5.21 14.90 32.51
N LYS A 1090 -6.54 15.02 32.50
CA LYS A 1090 -7.41 14.87 33.68
C LYS A 1090 -7.87 13.44 33.92
N GLU A 1091 -8.27 12.74 32.88
CA GLU A 1091 -8.83 11.39 32.99
C GLU A 1091 -7.77 10.32 33.26
N PHE A 1092 -6.55 10.48 32.74
CA PHE A 1092 -5.48 9.49 32.86
C PHE A 1092 -4.34 9.96 33.76
N ASN A 1093 -3.70 9.03 34.46
CA ASN A 1093 -2.57 9.33 35.32
C ASN A 1093 -1.27 9.53 34.52
N LEU A 1094 -1.14 10.72 33.93
CA LEU A 1094 -0.01 11.08 33.06
C LEU A 1094 1.12 11.81 33.81
N ASP A 1095 2.32 11.77 33.25
CA ASP A 1095 3.51 12.48 33.77
C ASP A 1095 3.25 13.99 33.95
N ASN A 1096 3.78 14.54 35.04
CA ASN A 1096 3.57 15.93 35.44
C ASN A 1096 4.16 16.91 34.40
N PHE A 1097 5.26 16.54 33.74
CA PHE A 1097 5.85 17.37 32.69
C PHE A 1097 4.86 17.62 31.54
N MET A 1098 4.18 16.57 31.07
CA MET A 1098 3.19 16.70 29.99
C MET A 1098 1.99 17.56 30.40
N LYS A 1099 1.51 17.41 31.65
CA LYS A 1099 0.41 18.23 32.19
C LYS A 1099 0.79 19.72 32.20
N GLN A 1100 1.98 20.04 32.70
CA GLN A 1100 2.50 21.41 32.73
C GLN A 1100 2.72 22.00 31.34
N GLU A 1101 3.18 21.19 30.37
CA GLU A 1101 3.39 21.64 29.00
C GLU A 1101 2.07 22.07 28.33
N ILE A 1102 1.00 21.29 28.52
CA ILE A 1102 -0.35 21.63 28.01
C ILE A 1102 -0.88 22.92 28.65
N GLU A 1103 -0.75 23.05 29.97
CA GLU A 1103 -1.15 24.27 30.68
C GLU A 1103 -0.38 25.50 30.20
N LEU A 1104 0.92 25.36 29.91
CA LEU A 1104 1.76 26.45 29.41
C LEU A 1104 1.33 26.88 28.00
N ILE A 1105 1.00 25.93 27.12
CA ILE A 1105 0.46 26.20 25.78
C ILE A 1105 -0.88 26.93 25.89
N GLU A 1106 -1.78 26.47 26.77
CA GLU A 1106 -3.08 27.12 27.00
C GLU A 1106 -2.91 28.57 27.50
N ARG A 1107 -2.08 28.80 28.53
CA ARG A 1107 -1.81 30.13 29.05
C ARG A 1107 -1.25 31.05 27.97
N SER A 1108 -0.33 30.53 27.14
CA SER A 1108 0.27 31.27 26.02
C SER A 1108 -0.77 31.64 24.96
N LEU A 1109 -1.67 30.72 24.61
CA LEU A 1109 -2.78 30.97 23.68
C LEU A 1109 -3.75 32.02 24.22
N ASN A 1110 -4.17 31.86 25.48
CA ASN A 1110 -5.08 32.80 26.14
C ASN A 1110 -4.49 34.21 26.20
N ASN A 1111 -3.19 34.35 26.48
CA ASN A 1111 -2.52 35.67 26.50
C ASN A 1111 -2.44 36.30 25.10
N LEU A 1112 -2.24 35.51 24.04
CA LEU A 1112 -2.20 36.01 22.66
C LEU A 1112 -3.57 36.42 22.12
N ILE A 1113 -4.62 35.68 22.48
CA ILE A 1113 -5.97 35.85 21.92
C ILE A 1113 -6.79 36.90 22.70
N LYS A 1114 -6.51 37.12 24.00
CA LYS A 1114 -7.27 38.00 24.90
C LYS A 1114 -7.38 39.49 24.50
N SER A 1115 -6.90 39.91 23.33
CA SER A 1115 -7.16 41.25 22.82
C SER A 1115 -8.58 41.47 22.24
N LYS A 1116 -9.47 40.46 22.19
CA LYS A 1116 -10.83 40.59 21.62
C LYS A 1116 -11.97 39.74 22.26
N LYS A 1117 -12.15 39.74 23.59
CA LYS A 1117 -13.43 39.26 24.16
C LYS A 1117 -14.08 40.31 25.04
N GLU A 1118 -15.26 40.77 24.60
CA GLU A 1118 -16.29 41.38 25.45
C GLU A 1118 -16.58 40.43 26.62
N ILE A 1119 -16.66 41.02 27.81
CA ILE A 1119 -16.95 40.33 29.06
C ILE A 1119 -18.42 39.87 28.97
N SER A 1120 -18.68 38.57 29.06
CA SER A 1120 -20.05 38.05 29.16
C SER A 1120 -20.66 38.51 30.49
N LEU A 1121 -21.88 39.06 30.45
CA LEU A 1121 -22.61 39.59 31.63
C LEU A 1121 -22.66 38.61 32.81
N ASP A 1122 -22.69 37.30 32.55
CA ASP A 1122 -22.72 36.26 33.59
C ASP A 1122 -21.52 36.33 34.55
N LYS A 1123 -20.37 36.81 34.09
CA LYS A 1123 -19.16 36.97 34.90
C LYS A 1123 -19.13 38.28 35.71
N PHE A 1124 -19.97 39.25 35.33
CA PHE A 1124 -20.13 40.52 36.04
C PHE A 1124 -21.20 40.42 37.14
N ILE A 1125 -22.20 39.54 36.96
CA ILE A 1125 -23.27 39.31 37.94
C ILE A 1125 -22.81 38.36 39.09
N SER A 1126 -21.75 37.57 38.86
CA SER A 1126 -21.19 36.65 39.86
C SER A 1126 -19.93 37.19 40.58
N GLN A 1127 -19.70 38.50 40.53
CA GLN A 1127 -18.79 39.25 41.42
C GLN A 1127 -19.62 40.21 42.25
#